data_AF-A0AAV0CH84-F1
#
_entry.id   AF-A0AAV0CH84-F1
#
_cell.length_a   1.000
_cell.length_b   1.000
_cell.length_c   1.000
_cell.angle_alpha   90.00
_cell.angle_beta   90.00
_cell.angle_gamma   90.00
#
_symmetry.space_group_name_H-M   'P 1'
#
loop_
_entity.id
_entity.type
_entity.pdbx_description
1 polymer ?
#
loop_
_entity_poly.entity_id
_entity_poly.type
_entity_poly.pdbx_seq_one_letter_code
_entity_poly.pdbx_strand_id
1 'polypeptide(L)'
;MAAGFFTGSHFNAQDHDPAQPRLQQSRDAGEKKICGVCGDEIGLTPEDGKVFVACNECGFPVCKPCYEYERSEGNQSCPQCNTRYKRHKGFPRVIGDDEDHFEGEEFDQEFHTKNHPQSEKEDYHDNQPNHNPKVGGKDLEDDHQKEVVGNMQWKDRVEKWKTKQAKKGLVTRFDDDKGADEDDDDEFILAEARQPLWRKIPISPSLINPYRIVIVLRLIILCFFFHFRVSTPAYDAFPLWIISVICEIWFGLSWILDQFPKWFPMNRETYLDRLSLRFDREGEPDSLALVDVYVSTVDPLKEPPIITANTVLSILAVDYPVDKISCYVSDDGASMLLFDTLADTAEFARRWVPFCKKYSIEPRAPEFYFNQKIDYLRDKVQPTFVKERRAMKREYEEYKVRLNALVAKAQKKPEEGWVMQDGTPWPGNNTRDHPGMIQVYLGSEGALDVEGNELPRLVYVSREKRPGYQHHKKAGAMNALVRVSAVLTNAPFMLNLDCDHYINNSKAIREAMCFLMDPQFGKKLCYVQFPQRFDGIDRHDRYANRNVVFFDINMKGLDGIQGPVYVGTGCVFNRQALYGYDPPVSKKRSKMTCDCFPKWCCCGGGSRKPKSKKKGLKALLGLGKMFRKKKKTAGQNYNWNKSSRQLFDLEEIEEGLEGYDELEKSSLMSQKNFEKRFGQSPVFITSTLMEDGGLPQGTNPTTLIKEAIHVISCGYEEKTEWGKELGWIYGSITEDILTGFKMHCRGWRSVYCCPKRAAFKGSAPINLSDRLHQVLRWALGSVEIFLSRHCPLWYAWGGKLKLLERLAYINTIVYPFTSIALLAYCTLPAVCLLTGKFIVPTLNSFASIWFLALFLSIIVTGVLELRWSGVSIEDWWRNEQFWVIGGVSAHLFAVFQGLLKVLAGVDTNFTVTAKAADDAEFGELYLFKWTTLLIPPTTLIILNIVGVVAGISGAINNGYGSWGALFGKLFFAFWVIVHLYPFLKGLMGRQNRTPTIVVLWSILLASIFSLVWVRIDPFLPKQTGPILKQCGVEC
;
A
#
# COMPACT_ATOMS: atom_id res chain seq x y z
N MET A 1 -16.80 -81.70 42.03
CA MET A 1 -16.36 -81.46 43.42
C MET A 1 -16.63 -79.97 43.67
N ALA A 2 -17.76 -79.63 44.29
CA ALA A 2 -17.98 -79.53 45.76
C ALA A 2 -17.40 -78.21 46.31
N ALA A 3 -18.16 -77.30 46.92
CA ALA A 3 -19.62 -77.19 47.18
C ALA A 3 -20.06 -75.71 46.96
N GLY A 4 -21.32 -75.31 46.77
CA GLY A 4 -22.50 -75.43 47.67
C GLY A 4 -22.55 -74.23 48.63
N PHE A 5 -23.68 -73.54 48.90
CA PHE A 5 -25.10 -73.80 48.65
C PHE A 5 -25.93 -72.51 48.40
N PHE A 6 -27.11 -72.67 47.77
CA PHE A 6 -28.47 -72.10 48.00
C PHE A 6 -28.64 -70.99 49.08
N THR A 7 -29.59 -70.03 49.00
CA THR A 7 -31.03 -70.08 48.59
C THR A 7 -31.51 -68.73 47.99
N GLY A 8 -32.67 -68.58 47.30
CA GLY A 8 -33.64 -69.58 46.83
C GLY A 8 -35.12 -69.39 47.24
N SER A 9 -35.86 -68.41 46.67
CA SER A 9 -37.35 -68.37 46.63
C SER A 9 -37.85 -67.27 45.65
N HIS A 10 -38.38 -67.61 44.47
CA HIS A 10 -39.80 -67.91 44.16
C HIS A 10 -40.78 -66.73 44.28
N PHE A 11 -41.28 -66.26 43.14
CA PHE A 11 -42.72 -66.35 42.78
C PHE A 11 -42.90 -66.37 41.25
N ASN A 12 -44.12 -66.62 40.77
CA ASN A 12 -44.39 -67.14 39.42
C ASN A 12 -44.48 -66.09 38.31
N ALA A 13 -44.27 -66.54 37.07
CA ALA A 13 -44.71 -65.86 35.86
C ALA A 13 -46.14 -66.26 35.49
N GLN A 14 -46.91 -65.34 34.90
CA GLN A 14 -47.94 -65.65 33.91
C GLN A 14 -48.30 -64.42 33.07
N ASP A 15 -48.96 -64.65 31.94
CA ASP A 15 -49.06 -63.74 30.80
C ASP A 15 -49.94 -62.50 31.05
N HIS A 16 -49.52 -61.36 30.49
CA HIS A 16 -50.42 -60.26 30.14
C HIS A 16 -49.85 -59.44 28.97
N ASP A 17 -50.65 -59.27 27.93
CA ASP A 17 -50.41 -58.35 26.80
C ASP A 17 -51.37 -57.15 26.91
N PRO A 18 -50.88 -55.92 27.12
CA PRO A 18 -51.72 -54.72 27.10
C PRO A 18 -51.18 -53.57 26.23
N ALA A 19 -51.99 -53.22 25.22
CA ALA A 19 -52.33 -51.88 24.73
C ALA A 19 -51.36 -50.68 24.90
N GLN A 20 -51.20 -49.96 23.79
CA GLN A 20 -50.50 -48.67 23.63
C GLN A 20 -50.65 -47.65 24.80
N PRO A 21 -49.55 -47.03 25.27
CA PRO A 21 -49.61 -45.71 25.89
C PRO A 21 -49.90 -44.63 24.81
N ARG A 22 -50.81 -43.72 25.15
CA ARG A 22 -51.46 -42.80 24.21
C ARG A 22 -50.54 -41.71 23.66
N LEU A 23 -50.88 -41.22 22.47
CA LEU A 23 -50.66 -39.82 22.11
C LEU A 23 -51.34 -38.88 23.11
N GLN A 24 -50.55 -38.19 23.92
CA GLN A 24 -50.73 -36.75 24.10
C GLN A 24 -49.76 -36.10 23.09
N GLN A 25 -50.16 -35.22 22.17
CA GLN A 25 -51.39 -34.43 22.12
C GLN A 25 -51.69 -33.73 23.46
N SER A 26 -50.73 -32.94 23.92
CA SER A 26 -51.11 -31.57 24.26
C SER A 26 -51.74 -30.94 23.00
N ARG A 27 -53.03 -30.62 23.08
CA ARG A 27 -53.72 -29.83 22.04
C ARG A 27 -53.51 -28.34 22.33
N ASP A 28 -52.26 -27.92 22.33
CA ASP A 28 -51.93 -26.49 22.27
C ASP A 28 -52.07 -26.04 20.82
N ALA A 29 -53.20 -25.39 20.53
CA ALA A 29 -53.54 -24.95 19.20
C ALA A 29 -52.72 -23.69 18.84
N GLY A 30 -51.61 -23.88 18.12
CA GLY A 30 -51.01 -22.81 17.33
C GLY A 30 -49.74 -22.16 17.87
N GLU A 31 -48.98 -22.78 18.78
CA GLU A 31 -47.60 -22.34 19.04
C GLU A 31 -46.70 -22.60 17.83
N LYS A 32 -46.55 -21.56 17.01
CA LYS A 32 -45.65 -21.50 15.86
C LYS A 32 -44.20 -21.57 16.37
N LYS A 33 -43.54 -22.72 16.20
CA LYS A 33 -42.11 -22.84 16.56
C LYS A 33 -41.27 -21.93 15.68
N ILE A 34 -40.69 -20.90 16.29
CA ILE A 34 -39.83 -19.90 15.66
C ILE A 34 -38.40 -20.44 15.54
N CYS A 35 -37.76 -20.16 14.40
CA CYS A 35 -36.36 -20.45 14.14
C CYS A 35 -35.44 -19.56 14.98
N GLY A 36 -34.67 -20.15 15.89
CA GLY A 36 -33.65 -19.49 16.71
C GLY A 36 -32.46 -18.92 15.95
N VAL A 37 -32.44 -19.01 14.60
CA VAL A 37 -31.39 -18.48 13.73
C VAL A 37 -31.88 -17.32 12.84
N CYS A 38 -33.19 -17.15 12.62
CA CYS A 38 -33.71 -16.05 11.77
C CYS A 38 -34.99 -15.36 12.28
N GLY A 39 -35.77 -15.99 13.16
CA GLY A 39 -37.08 -15.48 13.61
C GLY A 39 -38.29 -15.94 12.77
N ASP A 40 -38.06 -16.68 11.68
CA ASP A 40 -39.15 -17.18 10.82
C ASP A 40 -39.79 -18.47 11.38
N GLU A 41 -41.02 -18.77 10.98
CA GLU A 41 -41.74 -19.98 11.38
C GLU A 41 -41.11 -21.26 10.78
N ILE A 42 -40.96 -22.31 11.59
CA ILE A 42 -40.42 -23.59 11.13
C ILE A 42 -41.52 -24.40 10.43
N GLY A 43 -41.47 -24.41 9.10
CA GLY A 43 -42.38 -25.20 8.27
C GLY A 43 -42.33 -26.71 8.53
N LEU A 44 -43.40 -27.39 8.13
CA LEU A 44 -43.55 -28.83 8.26
C LEU A 44 -42.75 -29.59 7.17
N THR A 45 -42.30 -30.80 7.49
CA THR A 45 -41.69 -31.72 6.52
C THR A 45 -42.73 -32.26 5.54
N PRO A 46 -42.47 -32.25 4.21
CA PRO A 46 -43.44 -32.73 3.21
C PRO A 46 -43.83 -34.21 3.33
N GLU A 47 -42.95 -35.05 3.89
CA GLU A 47 -43.13 -36.51 3.96
C GLU A 47 -43.95 -36.95 5.20
N ASP A 48 -43.87 -36.21 6.31
CA ASP A 48 -44.36 -36.62 7.64
C ASP A 48 -45.41 -35.67 8.26
N GLY A 49 -45.55 -34.44 7.74
CA GLY A 49 -46.39 -33.40 8.35
C GLY A 49 -45.93 -32.89 9.73
N LYS A 50 -44.71 -33.24 10.16
CA LYS A 50 -44.12 -32.84 11.45
C LYS A 50 -43.25 -31.58 11.29
N VAL A 51 -43.04 -30.83 12.39
CA VAL A 51 -42.14 -29.67 12.39
C VAL A 51 -40.71 -30.12 12.05
N PHE A 52 -40.04 -29.43 11.12
CA PHE A 52 -38.66 -29.76 10.73
C PHE A 52 -37.67 -29.60 11.91
N VAL A 53 -36.85 -30.61 12.15
CA VAL A 53 -35.82 -30.62 13.19
C VAL A 53 -34.45 -30.66 12.52
N ALA A 54 -33.64 -29.61 12.70
CA ALA A 54 -32.34 -29.48 12.05
C ALA A 54 -31.21 -30.26 12.75
N CYS A 55 -31.26 -30.35 14.08
CA CYS A 55 -30.24 -31.05 14.88
C CYS A 55 -30.91 -32.14 15.72
N ASN A 56 -30.63 -33.40 15.38
CA ASN A 56 -31.18 -34.56 16.09
C ASN A 56 -30.59 -34.76 17.49
N GLU A 57 -29.49 -34.09 17.83
CA GLU A 57 -28.78 -34.25 19.11
C GLU A 57 -29.39 -33.38 20.23
N CYS A 58 -29.74 -32.12 19.94
CA CYS A 58 -30.26 -31.16 20.93
C CYS A 58 -31.63 -30.57 20.57
N GLY A 59 -32.19 -30.87 19.40
CA GLY A 59 -33.51 -30.38 18.97
C GLY A 59 -33.61 -28.88 18.72
N PHE A 60 -32.49 -28.15 18.67
CA PHE A 60 -32.48 -26.68 18.52
C PHE A 60 -33.33 -26.22 17.31
N PRO A 61 -34.33 -25.34 17.50
CA PRO A 61 -35.28 -24.99 16.45
C PRO A 61 -34.62 -24.13 15.37
N VAL A 62 -34.37 -24.73 14.20
CA VAL A 62 -33.82 -24.04 13.01
C VAL A 62 -34.66 -24.41 11.79
N CYS A 63 -35.12 -23.42 11.04
CA CYS A 63 -35.91 -23.64 9.83
C CYS A 63 -35.05 -24.24 8.69
N LYS A 64 -35.72 -24.93 7.76
CA LYS A 64 -35.06 -25.63 6.63
C LYS A 64 -34.04 -24.75 5.87
N PRO A 65 -34.33 -23.48 5.48
CA PRO A 65 -33.35 -22.63 4.80
C PRO A 65 -32.13 -22.26 5.66
N CYS A 66 -32.28 -22.10 6.97
CA CYS A 66 -31.15 -21.82 7.85
C CYS A 66 -30.28 -23.08 8.09
N TYR A 67 -30.87 -24.27 8.16
CA TYR A 67 -30.13 -25.52 8.19
C TYR A 67 -29.36 -25.77 6.87
N GLU A 68 -29.98 -25.46 5.71
CA GLU A 68 -29.30 -25.50 4.41
C GLU A 68 -28.10 -24.55 4.38
N TYR A 69 -28.32 -23.28 4.74
CA TYR A 69 -27.28 -22.25 4.79
C TYR A 69 -26.12 -22.62 5.72
N GLU A 70 -26.40 -23.05 6.96
CA GLU A 70 -25.33 -23.40 7.90
C GLU A 70 -24.54 -24.64 7.44
N ARG A 71 -25.11 -25.53 6.63
CA ARG A 71 -24.37 -26.65 6.02
C ARG A 71 -23.57 -26.25 4.77
N SER A 72 -24.08 -25.35 3.92
CA SER A 72 -23.43 -24.99 2.64
C SER A 72 -22.43 -23.84 2.73
N GLU A 73 -22.76 -22.78 3.48
CA GLU A 73 -21.96 -21.53 3.59
C GLU A 73 -21.51 -21.23 5.03
N GLY A 74 -22.18 -21.78 6.04
CA GLY A 74 -21.90 -21.52 7.46
C GLY A 74 -20.94 -22.52 8.13
N ASN A 75 -21.05 -22.64 9.46
CA ASN A 75 -20.08 -23.39 10.27
C ASN A 75 -20.27 -24.92 10.26
N GLN A 76 -21.21 -25.45 9.47
CA GLN A 76 -21.61 -26.86 9.38
C GLN A 76 -22.08 -27.50 10.70
N SER A 77 -22.26 -26.72 11.77
CA SER A 77 -22.56 -27.19 13.12
C SER A 77 -23.75 -26.46 13.76
N CYS A 78 -24.39 -27.12 14.72
CA CYS A 78 -25.54 -26.59 15.42
C CYS A 78 -25.15 -25.44 16.36
N PRO A 79 -25.75 -24.23 16.26
CA PRO A 79 -25.38 -23.09 17.09
C PRO A 79 -25.51 -23.28 18.60
N GLN A 80 -26.29 -24.27 19.08
CA GLN A 80 -26.47 -24.54 20.51
C GLN A 80 -25.49 -25.59 21.06
N CYS A 81 -25.40 -26.77 20.43
CA CYS A 81 -24.57 -27.89 20.94
C CYS A 81 -23.23 -28.05 20.22
N ASN A 82 -22.95 -27.21 19.21
CA ASN A 82 -21.78 -27.23 18.34
C ASN A 82 -21.53 -28.56 17.58
N THR A 83 -22.47 -29.51 17.63
CA THR A 83 -22.37 -30.79 16.91
C THR A 83 -22.64 -30.59 15.42
N ARG A 84 -21.89 -31.29 14.56
CA ARG A 84 -21.98 -31.16 13.11
C ARG A 84 -23.34 -31.63 12.57
N TYR A 85 -23.90 -30.90 11.61
CA TYR A 85 -25.20 -31.20 11.01
C TYR A 85 -25.13 -32.39 10.03
N LYS A 86 -25.55 -33.56 10.50
CA LYS A 86 -25.77 -34.78 9.69
C LYS A 86 -26.75 -34.51 8.53
N ARG A 87 -26.50 -35.11 7.36
CA ARG A 87 -27.29 -34.87 6.14
C ARG A 87 -28.69 -35.49 6.20
N HIS A 88 -29.72 -34.67 6.34
CA HIS A 88 -31.11 -35.09 6.06
C HIS A 88 -31.32 -35.51 4.60
N LYS A 89 -32.28 -36.42 4.39
CA LYS A 89 -32.69 -36.96 3.09
C LYS A 89 -33.29 -35.86 2.20
N GLY A 90 -32.98 -35.88 0.90
CA GLY A 90 -33.45 -34.89 -0.08
C GLY A 90 -32.63 -33.59 -0.18
N PHE A 91 -31.61 -33.40 0.65
CA PHE A 91 -30.74 -32.21 0.62
C PHE A 91 -29.44 -32.46 -0.17
N PRO A 92 -28.77 -31.42 -0.71
CA PRO A 92 -27.44 -31.55 -1.30
C PRO A 92 -26.39 -32.16 -0.35
N ARG A 93 -25.39 -32.83 -0.93
CA ARG A 93 -24.15 -33.17 -0.21
C ARG A 93 -23.29 -31.91 -0.04
N VAL A 94 -22.53 -31.83 1.03
CA VAL A 94 -21.48 -30.80 1.23
C VAL A 94 -20.18 -31.48 1.66
N ILE A 95 -19.05 -30.78 1.55
CA ILE A 95 -17.70 -31.29 1.85
C ILE A 95 -17.66 -31.93 3.24
N GLY A 96 -17.36 -33.23 3.26
CA GLY A 96 -17.27 -34.05 4.46
C GLY A 96 -18.62 -34.55 5.01
N ASP A 97 -19.69 -34.60 4.21
CA ASP A 97 -20.64 -35.69 4.40
C ASP A 97 -19.90 -37.01 4.10
N ASP A 98 -19.96 -37.97 5.01
CA ASP A 98 -19.06 -39.14 5.01
C ASP A 98 -19.25 -40.04 3.77
N GLU A 99 -18.16 -40.54 3.19
CA GLU A 99 -18.15 -41.37 1.96
C GLU A 99 -17.95 -42.88 2.24
N ASP A 100 -18.35 -43.33 3.42
CA ASP A 100 -18.07 -44.69 3.89
C ASP A 100 -19.03 -45.73 3.31
N HIS A 101 -18.63 -46.30 2.17
CA HIS A 101 -19.11 -47.59 1.70
C HIS A 101 -17.97 -48.40 1.04
N PHE A 102 -16.93 -48.70 1.82
CA PHE A 102 -16.03 -49.83 1.57
C PHE A 102 -15.50 -50.42 2.88
N GLU A 103 -15.52 -51.74 2.98
CA GLU A 103 -15.07 -52.52 4.16
C GLU A 103 -13.59 -52.93 3.99
N GLY A 104 -12.84 -53.11 5.09
CA GLY A 104 -11.48 -53.67 5.04
C GLY A 104 -10.58 -53.39 6.26
N GLU A 105 -10.59 -54.33 7.22
CA GLU A 105 -9.47 -54.86 8.04
C GLU A 105 -8.33 -53.89 8.49
N GLU A 106 -8.17 -53.54 9.77
CA GLU A 106 -7.76 -54.35 10.95
C GLU A 106 -6.23 -54.38 11.20
N PHE A 107 -5.74 -53.60 12.18
CA PHE A 107 -4.88 -54.06 13.30
C PHE A 107 -4.66 -52.96 14.37
N ASP A 108 -4.13 -53.34 15.54
CA ASP A 108 -4.31 -52.64 16.83
C ASP A 108 -2.98 -52.40 17.62
N GLN A 109 -3.06 -51.65 18.75
CA GLN A 109 -2.09 -51.58 19.89
C GLN A 109 -0.69 -50.91 19.68
N GLU A 110 0.03 -50.37 20.70
CA GLU A 110 -0.35 -49.74 21.99
C GLU A 110 0.84 -48.88 22.58
N PHE A 111 0.52 -47.94 23.49
CA PHE A 111 1.35 -47.15 24.44
C PHE A 111 2.90 -47.23 24.49
N HIS A 112 3.54 -46.05 24.73
CA HIS A 112 4.12 -45.75 26.06
C HIS A 112 4.57 -44.28 26.31
N THR A 113 4.70 -43.93 27.60
CA THR A 113 5.03 -42.60 28.17
C THR A 113 6.29 -42.65 29.06
N LYS A 114 6.93 -41.47 29.30
CA LYS A 114 7.82 -41.04 30.44
C LYS A 114 8.96 -40.11 29.96
N ASN A 115 9.54 -39.16 30.72
CA ASN A 115 9.11 -38.46 31.96
C ASN A 115 9.92 -37.14 32.14
N HIS A 116 9.49 -36.28 33.07
CA HIS A 116 10.20 -35.05 33.53
C HIS A 116 11.38 -35.36 34.49
N PRO A 117 12.26 -34.38 34.80
CA PRO A 117 12.17 -33.71 36.12
C PRO A 117 12.63 -32.22 36.22
N GLN A 118 12.05 -31.49 37.21
CA GLN A 118 12.64 -30.51 38.18
C GLN A 118 13.56 -29.33 37.72
N SER A 119 13.63 -28.14 38.37
CA SER A 119 12.92 -27.44 39.49
C SER A 119 13.51 -26.00 39.66
N GLU A 120 13.30 -25.09 40.65
CA GLU A 120 12.64 -24.98 41.98
C GLU A 120 12.14 -23.51 42.24
N LYS A 121 11.19 -23.32 43.19
CA LYS A 121 11.02 -22.17 44.16
C LYS A 121 10.70 -20.74 43.64
N GLU A 122 10.12 -19.81 44.43
CA GLU A 122 9.91 -19.69 45.90
C GLU A 122 8.45 -19.93 46.38
N ASP A 123 8.08 -19.49 47.61
CA ASP A 123 7.40 -20.35 48.60
C ASP A 123 6.38 -19.66 49.57
N TYR A 124 5.38 -20.41 50.07
CA TYR A 124 4.40 -20.12 51.17
C TYR A 124 3.50 -18.84 51.11
N HIS A 125 2.30 -18.74 51.73
CA HIS A 125 1.44 -19.65 52.53
C HIS A 125 -0.03 -19.19 52.42
N ASP A 126 -1.03 -20.09 52.45
CA ASP A 126 -2.45 -19.77 52.75
C ASP A 126 -3.16 -20.95 53.45
N ASN A 127 -4.34 -20.74 54.04
CA ASN A 127 -5.02 -21.66 54.97
C ASN A 127 -6.38 -22.19 54.48
N GLN A 128 -6.65 -23.45 54.84
CA GLN A 128 -7.96 -24.11 54.85
C GLN A 128 -8.78 -23.72 56.12
N PRO A 129 -10.11 -24.00 56.27
CA PRO A 129 -10.74 -25.28 55.87
C PRO A 129 -12.24 -25.30 55.42
N ASN A 130 -12.62 -26.47 54.88
CA ASN A 130 -13.92 -27.17 54.97
C ASN A 130 -15.24 -26.41 55.24
N HIS A 131 -16.25 -26.70 54.41
CA HIS A 131 -17.29 -27.65 54.86
C HIS A 131 -18.02 -28.36 53.71
N ASN A 132 -18.62 -29.51 54.03
CA ASN A 132 -19.46 -30.32 53.14
C ASN A 132 -20.63 -30.88 53.97
N PRO A 133 -21.87 -30.86 53.46
CA PRO A 133 -22.89 -31.82 53.90
C PRO A 133 -23.64 -32.51 52.73
N LYS A 134 -24.15 -33.72 53.02
CA LYS A 134 -25.01 -34.52 52.13
C LYS A 134 -26.50 -34.35 52.51
N VAL A 135 -27.35 -35.05 51.73
CA VAL A 135 -28.67 -35.62 52.06
C VAL A 135 -29.89 -34.79 51.68
N GLY A 136 -30.88 -35.48 51.11
CA GLY A 136 -32.28 -35.05 51.12
C GLY A 136 -32.81 -34.67 49.74
N GLY A 137 -33.71 -35.49 49.19
CA GLY A 137 -34.62 -35.05 48.13
C GLY A 137 -36.01 -34.89 48.72
N LYS A 138 -36.65 -33.74 48.49
CA LYS A 138 -38.11 -33.58 48.61
C LYS A 138 -38.61 -32.28 47.98
N ASP A 139 -39.78 -32.40 47.35
CA ASP A 139 -40.81 -31.39 47.11
C ASP A 139 -40.45 -30.16 46.23
N LEU A 140 -41.49 -29.48 45.74
CA LEU A 140 -41.41 -28.47 44.67
C LEU A 140 -41.17 -27.06 45.22
N GLU A 141 -40.32 -26.26 44.54
CA GLU A 141 -40.38 -24.78 44.34
C GLU A 141 -38.98 -24.18 44.01
N ASP A 142 -38.55 -24.11 42.74
CA ASP A 142 -37.40 -23.27 42.33
C ASP A 142 -37.34 -22.92 40.81
N ASP A 143 -38.46 -22.56 40.18
CA ASP A 143 -38.50 -22.18 38.76
C ASP A 143 -38.38 -20.65 38.54
N HIS A 144 -37.61 -19.98 39.42
CA HIS A 144 -37.28 -18.54 39.31
C HIS A 144 -35.77 -18.25 39.27
N GLN A 145 -34.89 -19.16 39.70
CA GLN A 145 -33.45 -18.89 39.67
C GLN A 145 -32.80 -19.01 38.27
N LYS A 146 -33.39 -19.76 37.32
CA LYS A 146 -32.77 -19.98 36.00
C LYS A 146 -32.84 -18.76 35.06
N GLU A 147 -33.93 -17.98 35.09
CA GLU A 147 -33.98 -16.71 34.36
C GLU A 147 -32.96 -15.70 34.90
N VAL A 148 -32.70 -15.72 36.21
CA VAL A 148 -31.70 -14.85 36.85
C VAL A 148 -30.31 -15.17 36.33
N VAL A 149 -29.92 -16.44 36.18
CA VAL A 149 -28.58 -16.82 35.67
C VAL A 149 -28.38 -16.44 34.20
N GLY A 150 -29.40 -16.60 33.35
CA GLY A 150 -29.36 -16.14 31.95
C GLY A 150 -29.21 -14.62 31.84
N ASN A 151 -30.00 -13.88 32.62
CA ASN A 151 -29.83 -12.43 32.78
C ASN A 151 -28.47 -12.06 33.36
N MET A 152 -27.91 -12.86 34.28
CA MET A 152 -26.60 -12.60 34.88
C MET A 152 -25.49 -12.66 33.83
N GLN A 153 -25.48 -13.64 32.92
CA GLN A 153 -24.46 -13.72 31.85
C GLN A 153 -24.64 -12.67 30.73
N TRP A 154 -25.85 -12.13 30.55
CA TRP A 154 -26.07 -10.94 29.72
C TRP A 154 -25.56 -9.68 30.43
N LYS A 155 -25.96 -9.47 31.69
CA LYS A 155 -25.48 -8.37 32.54
C LYS A 155 -23.96 -8.39 32.66
N ASP A 156 -23.32 -9.53 32.87
CA ASP A 156 -21.86 -9.66 32.92
C ASP A 156 -21.16 -9.17 31.65
N ARG A 157 -21.74 -9.45 30.47
CA ARG A 157 -21.20 -8.97 29.19
C ARG A 157 -21.47 -7.49 28.96
N VAL A 158 -22.64 -7.00 29.39
CA VAL A 158 -23.00 -5.57 29.38
C VAL A 158 -22.15 -4.78 30.37
N GLU A 159 -21.85 -5.30 31.56
CA GLU A 159 -20.96 -4.69 32.55
C GLU A 159 -19.50 -4.73 32.09
N LYS A 160 -19.01 -5.86 31.55
CA LYS A 160 -17.68 -5.92 30.90
C LYS A 160 -17.58 -4.98 29.69
N TRP A 161 -18.69 -4.66 29.02
CA TRP A 161 -18.77 -3.62 27.99
C TRP A 161 -18.81 -2.20 28.58
N LYS A 162 -19.66 -1.91 29.57
CA LYS A 162 -19.72 -0.63 30.31
C LYS A 162 -18.37 -0.28 30.92
N THR A 163 -17.70 -1.21 31.60
CA THR A 163 -16.34 -0.98 32.14
C THR A 163 -15.29 -0.79 31.06
N LYS A 164 -15.51 -1.29 29.83
CA LYS A 164 -14.69 -0.99 28.65
C LYS A 164 -14.99 0.39 28.06
N GLN A 165 -16.21 0.90 28.20
CA GLN A 165 -16.63 2.24 27.74
C GLN A 165 -16.26 3.32 28.77
N ALA A 166 -16.41 3.06 30.07
CA ALA A 166 -15.90 3.91 31.15
C ALA A 166 -14.37 4.04 31.08
N LYS A 167 -13.64 2.96 30.78
CA LYS A 167 -12.19 3.00 30.45
C LYS A 167 -11.86 3.67 29.11
N LYS A 168 -12.83 4.33 28.47
CA LYS A 168 -12.71 5.19 27.28
C LYS A 168 -13.42 6.54 27.45
N GLY A 169 -13.92 6.88 28.65
CA GLY A 169 -14.69 8.11 28.89
C GLY A 169 -16.13 8.13 28.36
N LEU A 170 -16.63 7.03 27.78
CA LEU A 170 -17.91 6.97 27.04
C LEU A 170 -19.13 6.58 27.90
N VAL A 171 -19.08 6.80 29.23
CA VAL A 171 -20.21 6.63 30.15
C VAL A 171 -20.05 7.64 31.30
N THR A 172 -20.80 8.74 31.26
CA THR A 172 -21.01 9.60 32.43
C THR A 172 -21.81 8.84 33.49
N ARG A 173 -21.47 9.03 34.77
CA ARG A 173 -22.30 8.55 35.87
C ARG A 173 -23.39 9.58 36.15
N PHE A 174 -24.65 9.15 36.03
CA PHE A 174 -25.76 9.84 36.69
C PHE A 174 -25.85 9.32 38.13
N ASP A 175 -25.19 10.03 39.04
CA ASP A 175 -25.45 10.02 40.48
C ASP A 175 -25.52 11.50 40.91
N ASP A 176 -26.58 11.89 41.64
CA ASP A 176 -26.78 13.27 42.09
C ASP A 176 -25.80 13.65 43.22
N ASP A 177 -24.77 14.44 42.91
CA ASP A 177 -24.23 15.43 43.86
C ASP A 177 -23.83 16.72 43.11
N LYS A 178 -23.86 17.87 43.79
CA LYS A 178 -24.02 19.17 43.12
C LYS A 178 -22.82 20.12 43.25
N GLY A 179 -22.18 20.37 42.10
CA GLY A 179 -21.63 21.68 41.76
C GLY A 179 -20.25 22.01 42.33
N ALA A 180 -19.27 21.15 42.08
CA ALA A 180 -17.85 21.45 42.35
C ALA A 180 -16.89 20.98 41.23
N ASP A 181 -17.14 19.82 40.62
CA ASP A 181 -16.13 19.15 39.78
C ASP A 181 -16.13 19.54 38.30
N GLU A 182 -17.17 20.23 37.79
CA GLU A 182 -17.29 20.55 36.35
C GLU A 182 -16.14 21.43 35.84
N ASP A 183 -15.71 22.46 36.59
CA ASP A 183 -14.58 23.34 36.20
C ASP A 183 -13.23 22.58 36.14
N ASP A 184 -13.01 21.61 37.04
CA ASP A 184 -11.75 20.85 37.13
C ASP A 184 -11.67 19.76 36.04
N ASP A 185 -12.78 19.07 35.74
CA ASP A 185 -12.85 18.13 34.61
C ASP A 185 -12.72 18.87 33.26
N ASP A 186 -13.31 20.07 33.11
CA ASP A 186 -13.13 20.87 31.88
C ASP A 186 -11.70 21.41 31.75
N GLU A 187 -11.02 21.86 32.83
CA GLU A 187 -9.59 22.17 32.75
C GLU A 187 -8.75 20.92 32.44
N PHE A 188 -9.08 19.74 32.96
CA PHE A 188 -8.39 18.49 32.61
C PHE A 188 -8.58 18.12 31.12
N ILE A 189 -9.80 18.20 30.60
CA ILE A 189 -10.11 17.95 29.18
C ILE A 189 -9.41 18.99 28.30
N LEU A 190 -9.41 20.27 28.70
CA LEU A 190 -8.63 21.32 28.03
C LEU A 190 -7.11 21.04 28.09
N ALA A 191 -6.59 20.45 29.16
CA ALA A 191 -5.19 20.08 29.31
C ALA A 191 -4.80 18.89 28.40
N GLU A 192 -5.61 17.83 28.29
CA GLU A 192 -5.39 16.77 27.31
C GLU A 192 -5.59 17.30 25.86
N ALA A 193 -6.62 18.10 25.61
CA ALA A 193 -6.84 18.73 24.31
C ALA A 193 -5.70 19.69 23.90
N ARG A 194 -4.84 20.16 24.82
CA ARG A 194 -3.61 20.93 24.53
C ARG A 194 -2.40 20.04 24.16
N GLN A 195 -2.45 18.71 24.34
CA GLN A 195 -1.34 17.79 24.05
C GLN A 195 -1.05 17.63 22.53
N PRO A 196 0.14 17.14 22.12
CA PRO A 196 0.43 16.89 20.71
C PRO A 196 -0.44 15.77 20.11
N LEU A 197 -1.04 16.06 18.95
CA LEU A 197 -1.92 15.16 18.17
C LEU A 197 -1.17 13.97 17.54
N TRP A 198 0.16 14.04 17.47
CA TRP A 198 1.03 13.01 16.93
C TRP A 198 2.39 13.05 17.61
N ARG A 199 3.13 11.94 17.60
CA ARG A 199 4.53 11.89 18.05
C ARG A 199 5.46 11.28 16.99
N LYS A 200 6.74 11.68 17.06
CA LYS A 200 7.84 10.97 16.41
C LYS A 200 8.35 9.89 17.35
N ILE A 201 8.65 8.72 16.79
CA ILE A 201 9.30 7.62 17.49
C ILE A 201 10.61 7.36 16.75
N PRO A 202 11.77 7.74 17.32
CA PRO A 202 13.05 7.33 16.78
C PRO A 202 13.18 5.81 16.95
N ILE A 203 13.74 5.13 15.95
CA ILE A 203 14.11 3.72 16.09
C ILE A 203 15.15 3.58 17.22
N SER A 204 15.00 2.53 18.04
CA SER A 204 15.84 2.31 19.21
C SER A 204 17.34 2.44 18.88
N PRO A 205 18.13 3.20 19.67
CA PRO A 205 19.58 3.30 19.50
C PRO A 205 20.28 1.94 19.43
N SER A 206 19.78 0.92 20.13
CA SER A 206 20.33 -0.44 20.13
C SER A 206 20.16 -1.19 18.81
N LEU A 207 19.23 -0.76 17.94
CA LEU A 207 19.03 -1.33 16.61
C LEU A 207 19.73 -0.50 15.53
N ILE A 208 19.59 0.83 15.57
CA ILE A 208 20.05 1.70 14.48
C ILE A 208 21.54 2.06 14.57
N ASN A 209 22.16 2.08 15.75
CA ASN A 209 23.58 2.42 15.86
C ASN A 209 24.51 1.30 15.36
N PRO A 210 24.28 0.00 15.63
CA PRO A 210 25.03 -1.08 14.98
C PRO A 210 24.95 -1.02 13.45
N TYR A 211 23.75 -0.81 12.89
CA TYR A 211 23.54 -0.63 11.45
C TYR A 211 24.39 0.53 10.89
N ARG A 212 24.37 1.71 11.54
CA ARG A 212 25.21 2.87 11.16
C ARG A 212 26.71 2.60 11.21
N ILE A 213 27.19 1.82 12.19
CA ILE A 213 28.60 1.43 12.27
C ILE A 213 28.96 0.48 11.13
N VAL A 214 28.11 -0.51 10.83
CA VAL A 214 28.35 -1.50 9.78
C VAL A 214 28.32 -0.88 8.37
N ILE A 215 27.41 0.04 8.05
CA ILE A 215 27.41 0.72 6.73
C ILE A 215 28.65 1.60 6.52
N VAL A 216 29.19 2.22 7.58
CA VAL A 216 30.46 2.98 7.51
C VAL A 216 31.65 2.02 7.34
N LEU A 217 31.68 0.91 8.06
CA LEU A 217 32.71 -0.12 7.90
C LEU A 217 32.68 -0.73 6.48
N ARG A 218 31.49 -1.02 5.95
CA ARG A 218 31.29 -1.50 4.58
C ARG A 218 31.76 -0.48 3.54
N LEU A 219 31.51 0.81 3.75
CA LEU A 219 32.04 1.87 2.88
C LEU A 219 33.59 1.89 2.89
N ILE A 220 34.22 1.74 4.05
CA ILE A 220 35.69 1.66 4.17
C ILE A 220 36.24 0.42 3.45
N ILE A 221 35.64 -0.75 3.67
CA ILE A 221 36.00 -2.01 2.99
C ILE A 221 35.85 -1.87 1.46
N LEU A 222 34.76 -1.23 0.99
CA LEU A 222 34.49 -0.99 -0.42
C LEU A 222 35.51 -0.03 -1.06
N CYS A 223 35.98 0.99 -0.33
CA CYS A 223 37.07 1.86 -0.79
C CYS A 223 38.40 1.09 -0.96
N PHE A 224 38.77 0.24 0.01
CA PHE A 224 39.96 -0.61 -0.11
C PHE A 224 39.82 -1.66 -1.21
N PHE A 225 38.63 -2.27 -1.36
CA PHE A 225 38.32 -3.21 -2.42
C PHE A 225 38.48 -2.59 -3.81
N PHE A 226 37.92 -1.40 -4.06
CA PHE A 226 38.11 -0.71 -5.34
C PHE A 226 39.55 -0.27 -5.58
N HIS A 227 40.27 0.20 -4.55
CA HIS A 227 41.69 0.50 -4.69
C HIS A 227 42.49 -0.74 -5.12
N PHE A 228 42.28 -1.88 -4.45
CA PHE A 228 42.86 -3.16 -4.83
C PHE A 228 42.49 -3.56 -6.26
N ARG A 229 41.19 -3.57 -6.62
CA ARG A 229 40.69 -3.98 -7.94
C ARG A 229 41.28 -3.15 -9.08
N VAL A 230 41.45 -1.84 -8.89
CA VAL A 230 42.06 -0.93 -9.88
C VAL A 230 43.58 -1.12 -9.95
N SER A 231 44.24 -1.36 -8.81
CA SER A 231 45.70 -1.59 -8.76
C SER A 231 46.14 -2.99 -9.21
N THR A 232 45.23 -3.97 -9.35
CA THR A 232 45.53 -5.31 -9.87
C THR A 232 44.76 -5.62 -11.17
N PRO A 233 45.21 -5.09 -12.33
CA PRO A 233 44.64 -5.44 -13.63
C PRO A 233 44.94 -6.89 -14.04
N ALA A 234 43.93 -7.60 -14.56
CA ALA A 234 44.11 -8.91 -15.17
C ALA A 234 44.50 -8.74 -16.65
N TYR A 235 45.81 -8.58 -16.92
CA TYR A 235 46.35 -8.28 -18.25
C TYR A 235 45.91 -9.30 -19.32
N ASP A 236 45.88 -10.60 -19.00
CA ASP A 236 45.43 -11.68 -19.91
C ASP A 236 43.99 -11.49 -20.42
N ALA A 237 43.17 -10.73 -19.68
CA ALA A 237 41.74 -10.57 -19.88
C ALA A 237 41.31 -9.09 -19.80
N PHE A 238 42.18 -8.15 -20.15
CA PHE A 238 41.99 -6.71 -19.90
C PHE A 238 40.60 -6.15 -20.29
N PRO A 239 39.99 -6.50 -21.45
CA PRO A 239 38.63 -6.05 -21.78
C PRO A 239 37.53 -6.57 -20.83
N LEU A 240 37.65 -7.80 -20.31
CA LEU A 240 36.71 -8.36 -19.33
C LEU A 240 36.92 -7.74 -17.95
N TRP A 241 38.18 -7.50 -17.57
CA TRP A 241 38.54 -6.83 -16.32
C TRP A 241 37.98 -5.39 -16.27
N ILE A 242 38.21 -4.59 -17.32
CA ILE A 242 37.79 -3.18 -17.31
C ILE A 242 36.26 -3.04 -17.31
N ILE A 243 35.53 -3.89 -18.03
CA ILE A 243 34.06 -3.93 -17.99
C ILE A 243 33.58 -4.27 -16.56
N SER A 244 34.17 -5.27 -15.90
CA SER A 244 33.80 -5.64 -14.54
C SER A 244 34.08 -4.51 -13.54
N VAL A 245 35.25 -3.88 -13.61
CA VAL A 245 35.63 -2.78 -12.70
C VAL A 245 34.72 -1.57 -12.90
N ILE A 246 34.33 -1.24 -14.14
CA ILE A 246 33.34 -0.18 -14.41
C ILE A 246 31.96 -0.53 -13.81
N CYS A 247 31.49 -1.77 -13.98
CA CYS A 247 30.21 -2.21 -13.40
C CYS A 247 30.25 -2.23 -11.85
N GLU A 248 31.34 -2.72 -11.25
CA GLU A 248 31.57 -2.74 -9.81
C GLU A 248 31.57 -1.33 -9.22
N ILE A 249 32.26 -0.38 -9.85
CA ILE A 249 32.26 1.03 -9.44
C ILE A 249 30.86 1.64 -9.57
N TRP A 250 30.12 1.34 -10.65
CA TRP A 250 28.74 1.79 -10.81
C TRP A 250 27.82 1.27 -9.71
N PHE A 251 27.91 -0.03 -9.36
CA PHE A 251 27.15 -0.59 -8.24
C PHE A 251 27.56 0.03 -6.90
N GLY A 252 28.85 0.33 -6.68
CA GLY A 252 29.31 1.05 -5.50
C GLY A 252 28.69 2.43 -5.36
N LEU A 253 28.62 3.19 -6.45
CA LEU A 253 27.96 4.50 -6.49
C LEU A 253 26.44 4.37 -6.29
N SER A 254 25.78 3.42 -6.96
CA SER A 254 24.35 3.15 -6.81
C SER A 254 24.00 2.74 -5.37
N TRP A 255 24.84 1.92 -4.73
CA TRP A 255 24.67 1.52 -3.32
C TRP A 255 24.85 2.69 -2.35
N ILE A 256 25.82 3.57 -2.57
CA ILE A 256 26.00 4.79 -1.75
C ILE A 256 24.77 5.70 -1.86
N LEU A 257 24.24 5.89 -3.06
CA LEU A 257 23.04 6.70 -3.33
C LEU A 257 21.76 6.12 -2.71
N ASP A 258 21.63 4.80 -2.67
CA ASP A 258 20.50 4.09 -2.06
C ASP A 258 20.53 4.06 -0.52
N GLN A 259 21.71 3.92 0.08
CA GLN A 259 21.85 3.70 1.53
C GLN A 259 21.89 4.97 2.36
N PHE A 260 22.50 6.05 1.85
CA PHE A 260 22.59 7.31 2.59
C PHE A 260 21.21 7.92 2.94
N PRO A 261 20.17 7.83 2.09
CA PRO A 261 18.79 8.16 2.48
C PRO A 261 18.23 7.35 3.66
N LYS A 262 18.70 6.11 3.88
CA LYS A 262 18.28 5.23 4.98
C LYS A 262 18.94 5.56 6.33
N TRP A 263 19.66 6.68 6.47
CA TRP A 263 20.46 6.96 7.67
C TRP A 263 19.63 7.36 8.90
N PHE A 264 18.45 7.94 8.71
CA PHE A 264 17.61 8.51 9.78
C PHE A 264 16.18 7.96 9.78
N PRO A 265 15.95 6.63 9.81
CA PRO A 265 14.59 6.10 9.79
C PRO A 265 13.81 6.52 11.03
N MET A 266 12.55 6.93 10.83
CA MET A 266 11.63 7.31 11.88
C MET A 266 10.29 6.60 11.73
N ASN A 267 9.65 6.31 12.87
CA ASN A 267 8.24 5.96 12.95
C ASN A 267 7.44 7.16 13.48
N ARG A 268 6.13 7.16 13.26
CA ARG A 268 5.19 8.15 13.80
C ARG A 268 3.92 7.47 14.31
N GLU A 269 3.33 8.06 15.33
CA GLU A 269 2.01 7.67 15.85
C GLU A 269 1.09 8.89 15.90
N THR A 270 -0.20 8.66 15.63
CA THR A 270 -1.29 9.63 15.70
C THR A 270 -2.18 9.34 16.92
N TYR A 271 -2.82 10.37 17.47
CA TYR A 271 -3.74 10.28 18.60
C TYR A 271 -5.10 10.83 18.18
N LEU A 272 -5.99 9.93 17.75
CA LEU A 272 -7.31 10.29 17.22
C LEU A 272 -8.24 10.85 18.30
N ASP A 273 -8.11 10.33 19.52
CA ASP A 273 -8.94 10.72 20.65
C ASP A 273 -8.72 12.21 20.99
N ARG A 274 -7.45 12.66 20.94
CA ARG A 274 -7.04 14.06 21.11
C ARG A 274 -7.35 14.97 19.94
N LEU A 275 -7.50 14.42 18.73
CA LEU A 275 -8.05 15.18 17.61
C LEU A 275 -9.52 15.50 17.89
N SER A 276 -10.27 14.52 18.39
CA SER A 276 -11.70 14.70 18.64
C SER A 276 -11.92 15.69 19.79
N LEU A 277 -11.33 15.48 20.97
CA LEU A 277 -11.40 16.40 22.12
C LEU A 277 -11.02 17.88 21.81
N ARG A 278 -10.31 18.14 20.70
CA ARG A 278 -9.95 19.50 20.25
C ARG A 278 -10.90 20.06 19.17
N PHE A 279 -11.45 19.24 18.28
CA PHE A 279 -12.12 19.71 17.05
C PHE A 279 -13.54 19.17 16.79
N ASP A 280 -13.90 18.07 17.46
CA ASP A 280 -15.13 17.27 17.34
C ASP A 280 -15.63 17.07 18.79
N ARG A 281 -16.25 18.15 19.30
CA ARG A 281 -16.65 18.32 20.70
C ARG A 281 -18.15 18.21 20.82
N GLU A 282 -18.64 17.37 21.73
CA GLU A 282 -20.07 17.16 21.93
C GLU A 282 -20.75 18.47 22.37
N GLY A 283 -21.68 18.98 21.56
CA GLY A 283 -22.40 20.23 21.78
C GLY A 283 -21.87 21.46 21.02
N GLU A 284 -20.63 21.44 20.52
CA GLU A 284 -20.09 22.50 19.63
C GLU A 284 -20.13 22.06 18.16
N PRO A 285 -20.23 22.99 17.19
CA PRO A 285 -20.20 22.64 15.76
C PRO A 285 -18.80 22.16 15.33
N ASP A 286 -18.76 21.05 14.58
CA ASP A 286 -17.53 20.44 14.05
C ASP A 286 -16.57 21.43 13.42
N SER A 287 -15.38 21.59 14.03
CA SER A 287 -14.29 22.46 13.55
C SER A 287 -13.21 21.69 12.78
N LEU A 288 -13.47 20.41 12.47
CA LEU A 288 -12.71 19.61 11.53
C LEU A 288 -12.70 20.26 10.13
N ALA A 289 -11.54 20.26 9.47
CA ALA A 289 -11.37 20.87 8.16
C ALA A 289 -12.10 20.08 7.05
N LEU A 290 -12.59 20.79 6.02
CA LEU A 290 -13.14 20.17 4.82
C LEU A 290 -12.08 19.29 4.12
N VAL A 291 -12.50 18.19 3.52
CA VAL A 291 -11.67 17.28 2.71
C VAL A 291 -12.39 16.90 1.42
N ASP A 292 -11.79 17.17 0.27
CA ASP A 292 -12.22 16.63 -1.02
C ASP A 292 -11.48 15.30 -1.29
N VAL A 293 -12.17 14.26 -1.76
CA VAL A 293 -11.57 12.99 -2.17
C VAL A 293 -11.71 12.84 -3.68
N TYR A 294 -10.60 12.60 -4.37
CA TYR A 294 -10.53 12.48 -5.82
C TYR A 294 -10.30 11.03 -6.23
N VAL A 295 -11.15 10.52 -7.11
CA VAL A 295 -10.99 9.25 -7.81
C VAL A 295 -10.87 9.53 -9.31
N SER A 296 -9.86 8.98 -9.97
CA SER A 296 -9.71 9.06 -11.43
C SER A 296 -9.83 7.68 -12.08
N THR A 297 -10.59 7.60 -13.17
CA THR A 297 -10.82 6.38 -13.99
C THR A 297 -10.65 6.71 -15.47
N VAL A 298 -10.09 5.78 -16.25
CA VAL A 298 -9.71 6.03 -17.66
C VAL A 298 -10.67 5.40 -18.65
N ASP A 299 -11.15 4.19 -18.39
CA ASP A 299 -12.02 3.43 -19.29
C ASP A 299 -12.68 2.25 -18.54
N PRO A 300 -14.01 2.23 -18.37
CA PRO A 300 -14.69 1.17 -17.62
C PRO A 300 -14.64 -0.22 -18.29
N LEU A 301 -14.17 -0.33 -19.54
CA LEU A 301 -13.87 -1.62 -20.19
C LEU A 301 -12.48 -2.17 -19.83
N LYS A 302 -11.59 -1.36 -19.24
CA LYS A 302 -10.27 -1.78 -18.74
C LYS A 302 -10.21 -1.84 -17.21
N GLU A 303 -11.03 -1.02 -16.56
CA GLU A 303 -11.12 -0.83 -15.12
C GLU A 303 -12.58 -1.12 -14.72
N PRO A 304 -12.95 -2.39 -14.41
CA PRO A 304 -14.35 -2.80 -14.27
C PRO A 304 -15.14 -1.89 -13.31
N PRO A 305 -16.34 -1.40 -13.69
CA PRO A 305 -17.02 -0.34 -12.96
C PRO A 305 -17.38 -0.71 -11.51
N ILE A 306 -17.56 -2.00 -11.21
CA ILE A 306 -17.73 -2.54 -9.86
C ILE A 306 -16.56 -2.22 -8.92
N ILE A 307 -15.32 -2.11 -9.44
CA ILE A 307 -14.14 -1.76 -8.64
C ILE A 307 -14.20 -0.27 -8.27
N THR A 308 -14.42 0.61 -9.25
CA THR A 308 -14.61 2.05 -9.04
C THR A 308 -15.76 2.33 -8.08
N ALA A 309 -16.87 1.60 -8.21
CA ALA A 309 -18.02 1.71 -7.31
C ALA A 309 -17.70 1.26 -5.87
N ASN A 310 -16.99 0.15 -5.69
CA ASN A 310 -16.49 -0.29 -4.37
C ASN A 310 -15.58 0.77 -3.71
N THR A 311 -14.70 1.40 -4.49
CA THR A 311 -13.86 2.50 -4.04
C THR A 311 -14.70 3.71 -3.61
N VAL A 312 -15.66 4.15 -4.42
CA VAL A 312 -16.59 5.25 -4.08
C VAL A 312 -17.41 4.94 -2.82
N LEU A 313 -17.98 3.74 -2.70
CA LEU A 313 -18.72 3.32 -1.50
C LEU A 313 -17.83 3.33 -0.23
N SER A 314 -16.55 2.98 -0.36
CA SER A 314 -15.60 3.06 0.76
C SER A 314 -15.28 4.50 1.19
N ILE A 315 -15.40 5.47 0.28
CA ILE A 315 -15.19 6.91 0.52
C ILE A 315 -16.45 7.55 1.14
N LEU A 316 -17.65 7.23 0.63
CA LEU A 316 -18.91 7.73 1.20
C LEU A 316 -19.16 7.20 2.63
N ALA A 317 -18.59 6.05 2.98
CA ALA A 317 -18.76 5.40 4.27
C ALA A 317 -17.61 5.64 5.27
N VAL A 318 -16.82 6.72 5.17
CA VAL A 318 -15.73 7.05 6.13
C VAL A 318 -16.23 7.47 7.53
N ASP A 319 -15.31 7.45 8.51
CA ASP A 319 -15.47 8.04 9.85
C ASP A 319 -15.04 9.52 9.79
N TYR A 320 -15.94 10.38 9.28
CA TYR A 320 -15.80 11.84 9.21
C TYR A 320 -17.20 12.51 9.14
N PRO A 321 -17.35 13.78 9.57
CA PRO A 321 -18.61 14.52 9.44
C PRO A 321 -19.05 14.66 7.97
N VAL A 322 -20.35 14.58 7.71
CA VAL A 322 -20.90 14.44 6.33
C VAL A 322 -20.83 15.72 5.51
N ASP A 323 -20.93 16.88 6.16
CA ASP A 323 -20.74 18.20 5.57
C ASP A 323 -19.27 18.50 5.23
N LYS A 324 -18.33 17.89 5.97
CA LYS A 324 -16.89 18.09 5.81
C LYS A 324 -16.23 17.20 4.76
N ILE A 325 -16.92 16.23 4.15
CA ILE A 325 -16.36 15.25 3.22
C ILE A 325 -17.11 15.22 1.88
N SER A 326 -16.38 15.35 0.77
CA SER A 326 -16.94 15.32 -0.59
C SER A 326 -16.14 14.39 -1.51
N CYS A 327 -16.81 13.61 -2.35
CA CYS A 327 -16.23 12.65 -3.27
C CYS A 327 -16.40 13.13 -4.71
N TYR A 328 -15.30 13.27 -5.43
CA TYR A 328 -15.24 13.62 -6.85
C TYR A 328 -14.72 12.44 -7.67
N VAL A 329 -15.49 12.01 -8.67
CA VAL A 329 -15.09 10.96 -9.62
C VAL A 329 -14.87 11.62 -10.98
N SER A 330 -13.62 11.62 -11.47
CA SER A 330 -13.31 12.07 -12.83
C SER A 330 -13.25 10.90 -13.80
N ASP A 331 -14.06 10.98 -14.85
CA ASP A 331 -14.02 10.05 -15.98
C ASP A 331 -13.22 10.67 -17.13
N ASP A 332 -12.14 10.01 -17.51
CA ASP A 332 -11.36 10.37 -18.70
C ASP A 332 -11.89 9.67 -19.97
N GLY A 333 -12.84 8.74 -19.85
CA GLY A 333 -13.50 8.03 -20.96
C GLY A 333 -14.83 8.63 -21.43
N ALA A 334 -15.47 9.49 -20.62
CA ALA A 334 -16.81 10.07 -20.86
C ALA A 334 -17.91 9.03 -21.17
N SER A 335 -17.92 7.93 -20.41
CA SER A 335 -18.69 6.72 -20.71
C SER A 335 -20.01 6.65 -19.94
N MET A 336 -21.12 6.48 -20.67
CA MET A 336 -22.46 6.29 -20.08
C MET A 336 -22.50 5.10 -19.10
N LEU A 337 -21.69 4.04 -19.32
CA LEU A 337 -21.60 2.90 -18.40
C LEU A 337 -21.19 3.33 -16.99
N LEU A 338 -20.23 4.25 -16.86
CA LEU A 338 -19.78 4.73 -15.55
C LEU A 338 -20.80 5.71 -14.96
N PHE A 339 -21.44 6.53 -15.79
CA PHE A 339 -22.51 7.43 -15.36
C PHE A 339 -23.70 6.65 -14.76
N ASP A 340 -24.25 5.67 -15.50
CA ASP A 340 -25.31 4.77 -15.01
C ASP A 340 -24.83 4.00 -13.76
N THR A 341 -23.58 3.49 -13.73
CA THR A 341 -23.01 2.84 -12.55
C THR A 341 -23.03 3.74 -11.32
N LEU A 342 -22.65 5.02 -11.46
CA LEU A 342 -22.59 5.96 -10.33
C LEU A 342 -23.98 6.33 -9.81
N ALA A 343 -25.02 6.34 -10.66
CA ALA A 343 -26.40 6.49 -10.22
C ALA A 343 -26.87 5.29 -9.37
N ASP A 344 -26.71 4.06 -9.85
CA ASP A 344 -27.01 2.83 -9.09
C ASP A 344 -26.19 2.75 -7.78
N THR A 345 -24.94 3.20 -7.83
CA THR A 345 -24.04 3.25 -6.65
C THR A 345 -24.49 4.29 -5.63
N ALA A 346 -24.99 5.44 -6.08
CA ALA A 346 -25.57 6.45 -5.21
C ALA A 346 -26.84 5.93 -4.52
N GLU A 347 -27.69 5.16 -5.21
CA GLU A 347 -28.86 4.53 -4.57
C GLU A 347 -28.44 3.49 -3.52
N PHE A 348 -27.51 2.59 -3.86
CA PHE A 348 -27.01 1.59 -2.92
C PHE A 348 -26.29 2.21 -1.70
N ALA A 349 -25.57 3.33 -1.89
CA ALA A 349 -24.93 4.07 -0.80
C ALA A 349 -25.92 4.48 0.31
N ARG A 350 -27.17 4.83 -0.05
CA ARG A 350 -28.22 5.22 0.91
C ARG A 350 -28.60 4.11 1.89
N ARG A 351 -28.37 2.85 1.52
CA ARG A 351 -28.58 1.65 2.37
C ARG A 351 -27.27 1.22 3.05
N TRP A 352 -26.15 1.29 2.32
CA TRP A 352 -24.83 0.83 2.76
C TRP A 352 -24.15 1.73 3.80
N VAL A 353 -24.22 3.06 3.64
CA VAL A 353 -23.54 4.03 4.52
C VAL A 353 -24.07 4.01 5.97
N PRO A 354 -25.39 4.10 6.24
CA PRO A 354 -25.90 4.00 7.62
C PRO A 354 -25.54 2.65 8.26
N PHE A 355 -25.69 1.53 7.53
CA PHE A 355 -25.26 0.20 7.99
C PHE A 355 -23.77 0.15 8.35
N CYS A 356 -22.90 0.76 7.54
CA CYS A 356 -21.46 0.86 7.80
C CYS A 356 -21.13 1.62 9.09
N LYS A 357 -21.79 2.77 9.30
CA LYS A 357 -21.58 3.62 10.48
C LYS A 357 -22.14 2.96 11.74
N LYS A 358 -23.42 2.58 11.72
CA LYS A 358 -24.18 1.91 12.81
C LYS A 358 -23.48 0.70 13.41
N TYR A 359 -22.89 -0.16 12.57
CA TYR A 359 -22.17 -1.37 13.03
C TYR A 359 -20.65 -1.23 13.08
N SER A 360 -20.09 -0.11 12.65
CA SER A 360 -18.63 0.11 12.52
C SER A 360 -17.93 -1.09 11.88
N ILE A 361 -18.35 -1.46 10.67
CA ILE A 361 -17.73 -2.55 9.90
C ILE A 361 -16.46 -2.05 9.20
N GLU A 362 -15.52 -2.93 8.91
CA GLU A 362 -14.34 -2.61 8.12
C GLU A 362 -13.82 -3.85 7.37
N PRO A 363 -13.46 -3.76 6.08
CA PRO A 363 -13.35 -2.56 5.26
C PRO A 363 -14.71 -1.95 4.90
N ARG A 364 -14.69 -0.74 4.32
CA ARG A 364 -15.90 -0.01 3.90
C ARG A 364 -16.32 -0.29 2.45
N ALA A 365 -15.50 -1.02 1.69
CA ALA A 365 -15.85 -1.54 0.36
C ALA A 365 -16.60 -2.89 0.51
N PRO A 366 -17.84 -3.04 -0.02
CA PRO A 366 -18.67 -4.22 0.22
C PRO A 366 -18.12 -5.52 -0.36
N GLU A 367 -17.58 -5.55 -1.59
CA GLU A 367 -17.00 -6.76 -2.21
C GLU A 367 -15.91 -7.36 -1.30
N PHE A 368 -14.96 -6.50 -0.90
CA PHE A 368 -13.84 -6.88 -0.04
C PHE A 368 -14.26 -7.17 1.41
N TYR A 369 -15.46 -6.75 1.86
CA TYR A 369 -16.01 -7.09 3.17
C TYR A 369 -16.76 -8.43 3.14
N PHE A 370 -17.63 -8.67 2.16
CA PHE A 370 -18.42 -9.89 2.08
C PHE A 370 -17.58 -11.11 1.67
N ASN A 371 -16.52 -10.93 0.89
CA ASN A 371 -15.59 -12.01 0.51
C ASN A 371 -14.56 -12.39 1.60
N GLN A 372 -14.56 -11.74 2.77
CA GLN A 372 -13.66 -12.11 3.86
C GLN A 372 -14.12 -13.36 4.60
N LYS A 373 -13.31 -14.42 4.49
CA LYS A 373 -13.44 -15.69 5.25
C LYS A 373 -12.98 -15.55 6.72
N ILE A 374 -13.27 -14.41 7.35
CA ILE A 374 -12.98 -14.10 8.75
C ILE A 374 -14.31 -14.16 9.52
N ASP A 375 -14.29 -14.61 10.78
CA ASP A 375 -15.45 -14.49 11.66
C ASP A 375 -15.92 -13.03 11.75
N TYR A 376 -17.10 -12.78 11.19
CA TYR A 376 -17.74 -11.48 11.08
C TYR A 376 -18.59 -11.12 12.30
N LEU A 377 -18.83 -12.06 13.23
CA LEU A 377 -19.52 -11.83 14.50
C LEU A 377 -18.54 -11.35 15.58
N ARG A 378 -17.23 -11.59 15.39
CA ARG A 378 -16.16 -11.15 16.28
C ARG A 378 -16.28 -9.66 16.64
N ASP A 379 -16.20 -9.41 17.95
CA ASP A 379 -16.26 -8.06 18.56
C ASP A 379 -17.56 -7.26 18.24
N LYS A 380 -18.63 -7.93 17.75
CA LYS A 380 -19.96 -7.32 17.53
C LYS A 380 -20.90 -7.61 18.70
N VAL A 381 -21.50 -6.56 19.26
CA VAL A 381 -22.39 -6.63 20.45
C VAL A 381 -23.87 -6.35 20.15
N GLN A 382 -24.19 -5.84 18.95
CA GLN A 382 -25.55 -5.44 18.59
C GLN A 382 -26.41 -6.65 18.18
N PRO A 383 -27.59 -6.89 18.80
CA PRO A 383 -28.38 -8.10 18.56
C PRO A 383 -28.99 -8.15 17.15
N THR A 384 -29.32 -7.01 16.56
CA THR A 384 -29.89 -6.90 15.20
C THR A 384 -28.89 -7.21 14.07
N PHE A 385 -27.59 -7.20 14.36
CA PHE A 385 -26.53 -7.25 13.36
C PHE A 385 -26.61 -8.46 12.43
N VAL A 386 -26.97 -9.65 12.93
CA VAL A 386 -27.07 -10.87 12.11
C VAL A 386 -28.20 -10.75 11.07
N LYS A 387 -29.35 -10.20 11.47
CA LYS A 387 -30.51 -9.98 10.59
C LYS A 387 -30.21 -8.91 9.54
N GLU A 388 -29.70 -7.76 9.97
CA GLU A 388 -29.39 -6.64 9.07
C GLU A 388 -28.22 -6.97 8.12
N ARG A 389 -27.17 -7.68 8.57
CA ARG A 389 -26.08 -8.16 7.69
C ARG A 389 -26.57 -9.13 6.62
N ARG A 390 -27.48 -10.05 6.95
CA ARG A 390 -28.07 -10.98 5.97
C ARG A 390 -28.94 -10.26 4.94
N ALA A 391 -29.71 -9.26 5.35
CA ALA A 391 -30.44 -8.40 4.42
C ALA A 391 -29.48 -7.61 3.51
N MET A 392 -28.47 -6.96 4.08
CA MET A 392 -27.49 -6.16 3.35
C MET A 392 -26.63 -6.99 2.38
N LYS A 393 -26.35 -8.29 2.65
CA LYS A 393 -25.71 -9.17 1.66
C LYS A 393 -26.61 -9.33 0.42
N ARG A 394 -27.92 -9.60 0.58
CA ARG A 394 -28.85 -9.79 -0.55
C ARG A 394 -28.96 -8.52 -1.40
N GLU A 395 -29.19 -7.39 -0.75
CA GLU A 395 -29.18 -6.05 -1.37
C GLU A 395 -27.91 -5.81 -2.20
N TYR A 396 -26.76 -6.25 -1.69
CA TYR A 396 -25.48 -6.12 -2.38
C TYR A 396 -25.34 -7.07 -3.60
N GLU A 397 -25.75 -8.34 -3.50
CA GLU A 397 -25.75 -9.26 -4.65
C GLU A 397 -26.72 -8.78 -5.75
N GLU A 398 -27.90 -8.28 -5.38
CA GLU A 398 -28.86 -7.70 -6.33
C GLU A 398 -28.29 -6.47 -7.06
N TYR A 399 -27.61 -5.59 -6.32
CA TYR A 399 -26.87 -4.45 -6.89
C TYR A 399 -25.73 -4.90 -7.82
N LYS A 400 -24.96 -5.94 -7.44
CA LYS A 400 -23.91 -6.55 -8.28
C LYS A 400 -24.49 -7.13 -9.58
N VAL A 401 -25.68 -7.75 -9.53
CA VAL A 401 -26.41 -8.21 -10.72
C VAL A 401 -26.86 -7.04 -11.61
N ARG A 402 -27.37 -5.94 -11.03
CA ARG A 402 -27.72 -4.73 -11.82
C ARG A 402 -26.51 -4.12 -12.54
N LEU A 403 -25.37 -3.97 -11.85
CA LEU A 403 -24.14 -3.47 -12.49
C LEU A 403 -23.64 -4.41 -13.59
N ASN A 404 -23.72 -5.72 -13.40
CA ASN A 404 -23.36 -6.70 -14.45
C ASN A 404 -24.29 -6.58 -15.68
N ALA A 405 -25.58 -6.29 -15.48
CA ALA A 405 -26.51 -6.02 -16.58
C ALA A 405 -26.17 -4.71 -17.32
N LEU A 406 -25.75 -3.65 -16.61
CA LEU A 406 -25.25 -2.42 -17.23
C LEU A 406 -23.98 -2.66 -18.06
N VAL A 407 -23.02 -3.44 -17.55
CA VAL A 407 -21.81 -3.84 -18.29
C VAL A 407 -22.15 -4.62 -19.56
N ALA A 408 -23.05 -5.60 -19.47
CA ALA A 408 -23.50 -6.40 -20.62
C ALA A 408 -24.28 -5.57 -21.66
N LYS A 409 -25.05 -4.55 -21.22
CA LYS A 409 -25.70 -3.55 -22.09
C LYS A 409 -24.64 -2.68 -22.80
N ALA A 410 -23.65 -2.18 -22.06
CA ALA A 410 -22.63 -1.26 -22.58
C ALA A 410 -21.70 -1.88 -23.65
N GLN A 411 -21.50 -3.20 -23.64
CA GLN A 411 -20.78 -3.91 -24.71
C GLN A 411 -21.47 -3.81 -26.07
N LYS A 412 -22.80 -3.59 -26.10
CA LYS A 412 -23.60 -3.49 -27.32
C LYS A 412 -23.85 -2.02 -27.67
N LYS A 413 -22.83 -1.33 -28.19
CA LYS A 413 -22.97 0.09 -28.58
C LYS A 413 -24.02 0.22 -29.71
N PRO A 414 -25.09 1.01 -29.54
CA PRO A 414 -26.06 1.31 -30.60
C PRO A 414 -25.44 2.20 -31.70
N GLU A 415 -25.91 2.04 -32.93
CA GLU A 415 -25.38 2.76 -34.11
C GLU A 415 -25.66 4.27 -34.04
N GLU A 416 -26.85 4.66 -33.58
CA GLU A 416 -27.25 6.06 -33.35
C GLU A 416 -26.52 6.74 -32.17
N GLY A 417 -25.75 5.97 -31.40
CA GLY A 417 -25.10 6.42 -30.18
C GLY A 417 -25.95 6.23 -28.92
N TRP A 418 -25.33 6.45 -27.76
CA TRP A 418 -25.99 6.33 -26.47
C TRP A 418 -27.01 7.45 -26.26
N VAL A 419 -28.13 7.12 -25.62
CA VAL A 419 -29.25 8.02 -25.30
C VAL A 419 -29.58 7.87 -23.82
N MET A 420 -29.79 9.00 -23.14
CA MET A 420 -30.09 9.08 -21.70
C MET A 420 -31.56 8.71 -21.41
N GLN A 421 -31.90 8.52 -20.13
CA GLN A 421 -33.24 8.08 -19.72
C GLN A 421 -34.35 9.10 -20.01
N ASP A 422 -33.99 10.37 -20.20
CA ASP A 422 -34.87 11.48 -20.61
C ASP A 422 -35.07 11.58 -22.13
N GLY A 423 -34.43 10.69 -22.91
CA GLY A 423 -34.46 10.71 -24.37
C GLY A 423 -33.41 11.63 -25.03
N THR A 424 -32.54 12.29 -24.26
CA THR A 424 -31.48 13.15 -24.83
C THR A 424 -30.26 12.33 -25.30
N PRO A 425 -29.57 12.73 -26.38
CA PRO A 425 -28.35 12.04 -26.83
C PRO A 425 -27.19 12.28 -25.85
N TRP A 426 -26.48 11.21 -25.47
CA TRP A 426 -25.36 11.27 -24.53
C TRP A 426 -24.24 12.20 -25.05
N PRO A 427 -23.85 13.27 -24.32
CA PRO A 427 -22.86 14.22 -24.83
C PRO A 427 -21.45 13.63 -25.01
N GLY A 428 -21.11 12.56 -24.27
CA GLY A 428 -19.84 11.83 -24.38
C GLY A 428 -19.76 10.83 -25.53
N ASN A 429 -20.70 10.83 -26.49
CA ASN A 429 -20.78 9.82 -27.56
C ASN A 429 -19.52 9.69 -28.45
N ASN A 430 -18.72 10.76 -28.53
CA ASN A 430 -17.38 10.76 -29.12
C ASN A 430 -16.33 11.05 -28.02
N THR A 431 -15.48 10.07 -27.71
CA THR A 431 -14.48 10.19 -26.62
C THR A 431 -13.32 11.17 -26.93
N ARG A 432 -13.25 11.71 -28.15
CA ARG A 432 -12.26 12.73 -28.56
C ARG A 432 -12.86 14.13 -28.75
N ASP A 433 -14.18 14.26 -28.83
CA ASP A 433 -14.89 15.52 -29.04
C ASP A 433 -16.20 15.52 -28.25
N HIS A 434 -16.16 16.05 -27.02
CA HIS A 434 -17.31 16.15 -26.13
C HIS A 434 -17.19 17.35 -25.18
N PRO A 435 -18.31 17.99 -24.81
CA PRO A 435 -18.33 19.06 -23.81
C PRO A 435 -17.94 18.53 -22.43
N GLY A 436 -17.52 19.44 -21.54
CA GLY A 436 -17.39 19.13 -20.12
C GLY A 436 -18.75 18.87 -19.48
N MET A 437 -18.83 17.86 -18.62
CA MET A 437 -20.05 17.44 -17.92
C MET A 437 -19.79 17.37 -16.42
N ILE A 438 -20.71 17.93 -15.62
CA ILE A 438 -20.70 17.85 -14.16
C ILE A 438 -22.08 17.38 -13.70
N GLN A 439 -22.13 16.36 -12.86
CA GLN A 439 -23.37 15.88 -12.22
C GLN A 439 -23.15 15.72 -10.72
N VAL A 440 -24.13 16.11 -9.91
CA VAL A 440 -24.16 15.84 -8.47
C VAL A 440 -25.23 14.78 -8.19
N TYR A 441 -24.90 13.75 -7.42
CA TYR A 441 -25.79 12.63 -7.10
C TYR A 441 -26.27 12.62 -5.65
N LEU A 442 -25.39 12.98 -4.71
CA LEU A 442 -25.61 13.01 -3.27
C LEU A 442 -25.12 14.34 -2.69
N GLY A 443 -25.56 14.67 -1.48
CA GLY A 443 -25.26 15.91 -0.76
C GLY A 443 -26.53 16.57 -0.22
N SER A 444 -26.40 17.78 0.33
CA SER A 444 -27.49 18.59 0.92
C SER A 444 -28.66 18.91 -0.02
N GLU A 445 -28.45 18.91 -1.34
CA GLU A 445 -29.48 19.12 -2.37
C GLU A 445 -29.93 17.78 -3.02
N GLY A 446 -29.40 16.65 -2.55
CA GLY A 446 -29.59 15.32 -3.13
C GLY A 446 -30.45 14.39 -2.28
N ALA A 447 -30.32 13.08 -2.52
CA ALA A 447 -31.10 12.08 -1.80
C ALA A 447 -30.51 11.77 -0.41
N LEU A 448 -31.33 11.95 0.64
CA LEU A 448 -31.03 11.54 2.02
C LEU A 448 -30.94 10.00 2.15
N ASP A 449 -30.30 9.50 3.21
CA ASP A 449 -30.24 8.06 3.50
C ASP A 449 -31.61 7.47 3.91
N VAL A 450 -31.66 6.17 4.24
CA VAL A 450 -32.90 5.49 4.64
C VAL A 450 -33.36 5.78 6.08
N GLU A 451 -32.53 6.45 6.89
CA GLU A 451 -32.83 6.87 8.26
C GLU A 451 -33.19 8.39 8.33
N GLY A 452 -32.99 9.12 7.23
CA GLY A 452 -33.32 10.54 7.06
C GLY A 452 -32.13 11.50 7.11
N ASN A 453 -30.90 10.98 7.19
CA ASN A 453 -29.68 11.80 7.33
C ASN A 453 -29.10 12.23 5.98
N GLU A 454 -28.31 13.31 5.99
CA GLU A 454 -27.50 13.70 4.83
C GLU A 454 -26.34 12.73 4.55
N LEU A 455 -26.02 12.58 3.27
CA LEU A 455 -24.89 11.77 2.77
C LEU A 455 -23.80 12.67 2.17
N PRO A 456 -22.52 12.27 2.26
CA PRO A 456 -21.42 12.98 1.63
C PRO A 456 -21.68 13.32 0.16
N ARG A 457 -21.29 14.52 -0.26
CA ARG A 457 -21.53 14.98 -1.64
C ARG A 457 -20.80 14.10 -2.65
N LEU A 458 -21.49 13.60 -3.67
CA LEU A 458 -20.90 12.82 -4.76
C LEU A 458 -21.02 13.59 -6.08
N VAL A 459 -19.87 13.94 -6.67
CA VAL A 459 -19.77 14.71 -7.91
C VAL A 459 -19.07 13.90 -9.00
N TYR A 460 -19.73 13.71 -10.14
CA TYR A 460 -19.13 13.16 -11.36
C TYR A 460 -18.64 14.32 -12.25
N VAL A 461 -17.44 14.17 -12.83
CA VAL A 461 -16.79 15.19 -13.67
C VAL A 461 -16.14 14.56 -14.91
N SER A 462 -16.73 14.79 -16.08
CA SER A 462 -16.05 14.59 -17.36
C SER A 462 -15.47 15.92 -17.84
N ARG A 463 -14.18 15.95 -18.17
CA ARG A 463 -13.54 17.14 -18.75
C ARG A 463 -14.05 17.40 -20.17
N GLU A 464 -13.96 18.63 -20.65
CA GLU A 464 -14.12 18.89 -22.08
C GLU A 464 -12.92 18.31 -22.84
N LYS A 465 -13.18 17.64 -23.97
CA LYS A 465 -12.12 17.17 -24.88
C LYS A 465 -12.47 17.54 -26.30
N ARG A 466 -11.46 18.02 -27.02
CA ARG A 466 -11.54 18.41 -28.43
C ARG A 466 -10.37 17.81 -29.22
N PRO A 467 -10.53 17.56 -30.53
CA PRO A 467 -9.41 17.27 -31.43
C PRO A 467 -8.37 18.40 -31.42
N GLY A 468 -7.09 18.06 -31.59
CA GLY A 468 -5.99 19.03 -31.57
C GLY A 468 -5.51 19.47 -30.18
N TYR A 469 -6.33 19.34 -29.13
CA TYR A 469 -5.93 19.63 -27.76
C TYR A 469 -5.15 18.47 -27.11
N GLN A 470 -4.16 18.80 -26.28
CA GLN A 470 -3.40 17.84 -25.49
C GLN A 470 -3.98 17.73 -24.08
N HIS A 471 -4.45 16.54 -23.72
CA HIS A 471 -5.31 16.33 -22.53
C HIS A 471 -4.56 15.82 -21.29
N HIS A 472 -3.26 15.57 -21.40
CA HIS A 472 -2.34 15.23 -20.29
C HIS A 472 -2.73 14.06 -19.37
N LYS A 473 -3.67 13.19 -19.80
CA LYS A 473 -4.12 11.99 -19.07
C LYS A 473 -4.51 12.33 -17.61
N LYS A 474 -4.15 11.46 -16.65
CA LYS A 474 -4.37 11.62 -15.21
C LYS A 474 -3.91 12.97 -14.68
N ALA A 475 -2.72 13.46 -15.03
CA ALA A 475 -2.24 14.76 -14.57
C ALA A 475 -3.22 15.91 -14.90
N GLY A 476 -3.81 15.90 -16.11
CA GLY A 476 -4.84 16.85 -16.51
C GLY A 476 -6.21 16.62 -15.85
N ALA A 477 -6.59 15.36 -15.62
CA ALA A 477 -7.80 15.02 -14.85
C ALA A 477 -7.71 15.54 -13.41
N MET A 478 -6.57 15.31 -12.74
CA MET A 478 -6.29 15.83 -11.39
C MET A 478 -6.30 17.36 -11.35
N ASN A 479 -5.68 18.03 -12.32
CA ASN A 479 -5.68 19.50 -12.36
C ASN A 479 -7.08 20.09 -12.61
N ALA A 480 -7.92 19.45 -13.42
CA ALA A 480 -9.33 19.84 -13.56
C ALA A 480 -10.12 19.60 -12.26
N LEU A 481 -9.91 18.47 -11.58
CA LEU A 481 -10.54 18.20 -10.27
C LEU A 481 -10.16 19.24 -9.21
N VAL A 482 -8.90 19.69 -9.18
CA VAL A 482 -8.46 20.78 -8.28
C VAL A 482 -9.25 22.07 -8.54
N ARG A 483 -9.44 22.45 -9.81
CA ARG A 483 -10.16 23.67 -10.18
C ARG A 483 -11.66 23.56 -9.90
N VAL A 484 -12.27 22.44 -10.26
CA VAL A 484 -13.73 22.24 -10.15
C VAL A 484 -14.18 22.17 -8.69
N SER A 485 -13.43 21.49 -7.81
CA SER A 485 -13.75 21.46 -6.37
C SER A 485 -13.55 22.80 -5.70
N ALA A 486 -12.57 23.62 -6.14
CA ALA A 486 -12.40 24.98 -5.63
C ALA A 486 -13.62 25.89 -5.90
N VAL A 487 -14.39 25.60 -6.95
CA VAL A 487 -15.64 26.33 -7.25
C VAL A 487 -16.84 25.73 -6.49
N LEU A 488 -16.81 24.44 -6.13
CA LEU A 488 -17.98 23.71 -5.59
C LEU A 488 -17.96 23.41 -4.08
N THR A 489 -16.79 23.36 -3.44
CA THR A 489 -16.59 23.04 -2.01
C THR A 489 -15.41 23.79 -1.38
N ASN A 490 -14.32 23.95 -2.13
CA ASN A 490 -13.06 24.59 -1.72
C ASN A 490 -12.45 24.00 -0.43
N ALA A 491 -12.29 22.67 -0.37
CA ALA A 491 -11.66 22.05 0.80
C ALA A 491 -10.14 22.32 0.85
N PRO A 492 -9.56 22.80 1.97
CA PRO A 492 -8.13 23.11 2.04
C PRO A 492 -7.24 21.86 1.95
N PHE A 493 -7.81 20.66 2.17
CA PHE A 493 -7.14 19.38 1.99
C PHE A 493 -7.84 18.52 0.93
N MET A 494 -7.05 17.75 0.17
CA MET A 494 -7.57 16.83 -0.84
C MET A 494 -6.85 15.47 -0.84
N LEU A 495 -7.59 14.37 -0.81
CA LEU A 495 -7.10 13.00 -0.85
C LEU A 495 -7.16 12.47 -2.29
N ASN A 496 -6.04 12.08 -2.87
CA ASN A 496 -6.03 11.38 -4.17
C ASN A 496 -6.04 9.85 -4.00
N LEU A 497 -6.92 9.17 -4.76
CA LEU A 497 -7.02 7.73 -4.89
C LEU A 497 -7.14 7.29 -6.36
N ASP A 498 -6.54 6.14 -6.68
CA ASP A 498 -6.80 5.42 -7.92
C ASP A 498 -8.13 4.65 -7.83
N CYS A 499 -8.79 4.39 -8.96
CA CYS A 499 -10.05 3.63 -9.02
C CYS A 499 -9.97 2.24 -8.35
N ASP A 500 -8.79 1.61 -8.34
CA ASP A 500 -8.54 0.32 -7.70
C ASP A 500 -8.10 0.38 -6.23
N HIS A 501 -8.07 1.57 -5.60
CA HIS A 501 -7.59 1.77 -4.23
C HIS A 501 -8.69 2.25 -3.28
N TYR A 502 -9.23 1.33 -2.48
CA TYR A 502 -10.32 1.57 -1.53
C TYR A 502 -9.84 1.88 -0.10
N ILE A 503 -10.73 2.47 0.70
CA ILE A 503 -10.48 2.80 2.11
C ILE A 503 -10.74 1.56 2.99
N ASN A 504 -9.67 1.03 3.58
CA ASN A 504 -9.71 -0.17 4.43
C ASN A 504 -9.80 0.17 5.93
N ASN A 505 -9.23 1.29 6.37
CA ASN A 505 -9.40 1.85 7.72
C ASN A 505 -10.23 3.13 7.60
N SER A 506 -11.42 3.13 8.19
CA SER A 506 -12.36 4.26 8.08
C SER A 506 -11.85 5.56 8.69
N LYS A 507 -10.82 5.49 9.56
CA LYS A 507 -10.22 6.61 10.28
C LYS A 507 -9.01 7.25 9.58
N ALA A 508 -8.62 6.77 8.40
CA ALA A 508 -7.44 7.25 7.66
C ALA A 508 -7.44 8.79 7.42
N ILE A 509 -8.61 9.40 7.25
CA ILE A 509 -8.73 10.86 7.07
C ILE A 509 -8.46 11.60 8.39
N ARG A 510 -9.04 11.15 9.52
CA ARG A 510 -8.73 11.67 10.86
C ARG A 510 -7.24 11.50 11.20
N GLU A 511 -6.62 10.38 10.83
CA GLU A 511 -5.17 10.16 10.98
C GLU A 511 -4.33 11.18 10.19
N ALA A 512 -4.75 11.57 8.98
CA ALA A 512 -4.08 12.63 8.21
C ALA A 512 -4.26 14.01 8.86
N MET A 513 -5.46 14.32 9.36
CA MET A 513 -5.76 15.58 10.05
C MET A 513 -4.92 15.77 11.32
N CYS A 514 -4.56 14.69 12.03
CA CYS A 514 -3.62 14.76 13.17
C CYS A 514 -2.28 15.44 12.83
N PHE A 515 -1.81 15.34 11.57
CA PHE A 515 -0.61 16.03 11.11
C PHE A 515 -0.91 17.39 10.46
N LEU A 516 -1.99 17.48 9.68
CA LEU A 516 -2.31 18.64 8.85
C LEU A 516 -2.94 19.80 9.65
N MET A 517 -3.73 19.50 10.68
CA MET A 517 -4.36 20.46 11.59
C MET A 517 -3.49 20.81 12.82
N ASP A 518 -2.26 20.29 12.92
CA ASP A 518 -1.31 20.67 13.98
C ASP A 518 -0.85 22.15 13.82
N PRO A 519 -1.16 23.06 14.77
CA PRO A 519 -0.79 24.47 14.65
C PRO A 519 0.73 24.74 14.54
N GLN A 520 1.58 23.83 15.04
CA GLN A 520 3.03 24.00 15.04
C GLN A 520 3.69 23.53 13.73
N PHE A 521 3.17 22.46 13.14
CA PHE A 521 3.79 21.78 11.99
C PHE A 521 2.91 21.70 10.74
N GLY A 522 1.59 21.58 10.88
CA GLY A 522 0.62 21.33 9.79
C GLY A 522 0.67 22.35 8.66
N LYS A 523 0.67 23.65 8.98
CA LYS A 523 0.82 24.74 7.98
C LYS A 523 2.15 24.69 7.19
N LYS A 524 3.11 23.80 7.51
CA LYS A 524 4.37 23.58 6.76
C LYS A 524 4.39 22.28 5.94
N LEU A 525 3.29 21.52 5.98
CA LEU A 525 3.17 20.24 5.27
C LEU A 525 2.50 20.41 3.91
N CYS A 526 3.06 19.79 2.87
CA CYS A 526 2.44 19.72 1.55
C CYS A 526 1.54 18.50 1.38
N TYR A 527 1.90 17.35 1.99
CA TYR A 527 1.07 16.15 1.95
C TYR A 527 1.41 15.11 3.04
N VAL A 528 0.44 14.24 3.34
CA VAL A 528 0.60 13.01 4.14
C VAL A 528 0.43 11.81 3.20
N GLN A 529 1.50 11.03 3.02
CA GLN A 529 1.51 9.82 2.20
C GLN A 529 1.35 8.58 3.10
N PHE A 530 0.48 7.66 2.71
CA PHE A 530 0.30 6.36 3.36
C PHE A 530 0.98 5.23 2.56
N PRO A 531 1.31 4.08 3.17
CA PRO A 531 1.76 2.89 2.44
C PRO A 531 0.65 2.35 1.54
N GLN A 532 0.98 2.09 0.27
CA GLN A 532 0.14 1.25 -0.58
C GLN A 532 0.30 -0.20 -0.12
N ARG A 533 -0.81 -0.92 -0.04
CA ARG A 533 -0.88 -2.35 0.25
C ARG A 533 -1.87 -2.97 -0.73
N PHE A 534 -1.67 -4.22 -1.11
CA PHE A 534 -2.52 -4.87 -2.09
C PHE A 534 -3.09 -6.19 -1.58
N ASP A 535 -4.32 -6.49 -2.02
CA ASP A 535 -4.97 -7.78 -1.86
C ASP A 535 -4.71 -8.68 -3.10
N GLY A 536 -5.24 -9.92 -3.09
CA GLY A 536 -5.15 -10.85 -4.23
C GLY A 536 -3.77 -11.49 -4.48
N ILE A 537 -2.77 -11.24 -3.63
CA ILE A 537 -1.41 -11.76 -3.79
C ILE A 537 -1.32 -13.24 -3.38
N ASP A 538 -0.66 -14.07 -4.19
CA ASP A 538 -0.20 -15.44 -3.86
C ASP A 538 0.42 -15.47 -2.45
N ARG A 539 0.15 -16.54 -1.68
CA ARG A 539 0.82 -16.80 -0.38
C ARG A 539 2.33 -16.66 -0.50
N HIS A 540 2.89 -17.02 -1.65
CA HIS A 540 4.31 -16.98 -1.96
C HIS A 540 4.79 -15.71 -2.69
N ASP A 541 4.01 -14.64 -2.84
CA ASP A 541 4.34 -13.39 -3.60
C ASP A 541 5.49 -13.52 -4.62
N ARG A 542 5.23 -14.28 -5.70
CA ARG A 542 6.24 -14.70 -6.67
C ARG A 542 6.88 -13.53 -7.44
N TYR A 543 6.19 -12.40 -7.52
CA TYR A 543 6.56 -11.24 -8.32
C TYR A 543 6.88 -9.99 -7.46
N ALA A 544 7.06 -10.18 -6.14
CA ALA A 544 7.34 -9.13 -5.15
C ALA A 544 6.35 -7.94 -5.23
N ASN A 545 5.07 -8.23 -5.47
CA ASN A 545 4.02 -7.24 -5.66
C ASN A 545 3.76 -6.40 -4.40
N ARG A 546 4.06 -6.91 -3.20
CA ARG A 546 3.96 -6.14 -1.94
C ARG A 546 4.91 -4.95 -1.85
N ASN A 547 6.04 -4.99 -2.58
CA ASN A 547 7.08 -3.96 -2.59
C ASN A 547 7.50 -3.47 -1.18
N VAL A 548 7.63 -4.39 -0.22
CA VAL A 548 7.81 -4.04 1.21
C VAL A 548 9.13 -3.31 1.48
N VAL A 549 10.20 -3.57 0.73
CA VAL A 549 11.49 -2.87 0.90
C VAL A 549 11.32 -1.36 0.65
N PHE A 550 10.55 -0.98 -0.37
CA PHE A 550 10.29 0.42 -0.69
C PHE A 550 9.43 1.11 0.38
N PHE A 551 8.30 0.49 0.77
CA PHE A 551 7.38 1.11 1.73
C PHE A 551 7.82 1.00 3.20
N ASP A 552 8.32 -0.16 3.63
CA ASP A 552 8.69 -0.40 5.02
C ASP A 552 10.14 -0.07 5.40
N ILE A 553 11.04 0.13 4.42
CA ILE A 553 12.45 0.51 4.67
C ILE A 553 12.74 1.90 4.07
N ASN A 554 12.61 2.08 2.76
CA ASN A 554 13.02 3.33 2.10
C ASN A 554 12.19 4.54 2.56
N MET A 555 10.85 4.48 2.52
CA MET A 555 10.00 5.62 2.89
C MET A 555 10.17 6.08 4.35
N LYS A 556 10.38 5.14 5.27
CA LYS A 556 10.65 5.46 6.69
C LYS A 556 12.01 6.17 6.87
N GLY A 557 12.98 5.87 6.01
CA GLY A 557 14.24 6.62 5.90
C GLY A 557 14.04 8.07 5.44
N LEU A 558 13.26 8.26 4.37
CA LEU A 558 12.97 9.60 3.80
C LEU A 558 12.18 10.49 4.77
N ASP A 559 11.25 9.93 5.54
CA ASP A 559 10.46 10.69 6.54
C ASP A 559 11.33 11.40 7.60
N GLY A 560 12.49 10.83 7.93
CA GLY A 560 13.48 11.46 8.81
C GLY A 560 14.17 12.69 8.20
N ILE A 561 14.19 12.82 6.87
CA ILE A 561 14.93 13.83 6.13
C ILE A 561 14.02 15.02 5.84
N GLN A 562 13.33 15.07 4.70
CA GLN A 562 12.34 16.11 4.40
C GLN A 562 10.93 15.55 4.51
N GLY A 563 10.68 14.39 3.91
CA GLY A 563 9.48 13.56 3.98
C GLY A 563 9.52 12.43 2.91
N PRO A 564 8.54 11.50 2.85
CA PRO A 564 8.43 10.55 1.74
C PRO A 564 8.15 11.25 0.40
N VAL A 565 8.48 10.61 -0.74
CA VAL A 565 8.02 11.09 -2.06
C VAL A 565 6.55 10.71 -2.28
N TYR A 566 5.86 11.47 -3.13
CA TYR A 566 4.52 11.12 -3.60
C TYR A 566 4.58 9.97 -4.62
N VAL A 567 3.65 9.01 -4.50
CA VAL A 567 3.64 7.74 -5.26
C VAL A 567 2.28 7.44 -5.94
N GLY A 568 1.55 8.49 -6.33
CA GLY A 568 0.42 8.37 -7.26
C GLY A 568 -0.97 8.06 -6.68
N THR A 569 -1.07 7.54 -5.45
CA THR A 569 -2.34 7.24 -4.73
C THR A 569 -2.12 7.15 -3.21
N GLY A 570 -3.18 7.32 -2.42
CA GLY A 570 -3.17 7.18 -0.95
C GLY A 570 -2.51 8.36 -0.24
N CYS A 571 -2.77 9.58 -0.71
CA CYS A 571 -2.03 10.78 -0.31
C CYS A 571 -2.97 11.98 -0.10
N VAL A 572 -2.92 12.61 1.09
CA VAL A 572 -3.70 13.80 1.44
C VAL A 572 -2.83 15.05 1.27
N PHE A 573 -3.15 15.89 0.29
CA PHE A 573 -2.45 17.12 -0.05
C PHE A 573 -3.05 18.36 0.60
N ASN A 574 -2.20 19.37 0.83
CA ASN A 574 -2.58 20.75 1.11
C ASN A 574 -2.80 21.50 -0.22
N ARG A 575 -4.01 22.06 -0.40
CA ARG A 575 -4.43 22.80 -1.62
C ARG A 575 -3.48 23.95 -1.96
N GLN A 576 -3.09 24.75 -0.97
CA GLN A 576 -2.20 25.91 -1.16
C GLN A 576 -0.78 25.50 -1.61
N ALA A 577 -0.33 24.31 -1.21
CA ALA A 577 0.96 23.77 -1.67
C ALA A 577 0.92 23.30 -3.15
N LEU A 578 -0.24 22.82 -3.62
CA LEU A 578 -0.48 22.46 -5.04
C LEU A 578 -0.69 23.70 -5.92
N TYR A 579 -1.32 24.76 -5.40
CA TYR A 579 -1.32 26.12 -5.98
C TYR A 579 0.07 26.77 -6.02
N GLY A 580 1.13 26.06 -5.60
CA GLY A 580 2.51 26.44 -5.81
C GLY A 580 2.99 27.62 -4.98
N TYR A 581 2.23 28.00 -3.94
CA TYR A 581 2.68 28.93 -2.92
C TYR A 581 3.89 28.37 -2.16
N ASP A 582 4.64 29.26 -1.53
CA ASP A 582 5.81 28.94 -0.72
C ASP A 582 5.38 28.63 0.73
N PRO A 583 6.03 27.70 1.45
CA PRO A 583 5.63 27.34 2.81
C PRO A 583 5.79 28.53 3.77
N PRO A 584 4.83 28.76 4.69
CA PRO A 584 4.78 29.96 5.53
C PRO A 584 6.03 30.09 6.42
N VAL A 585 6.63 31.29 6.38
CA VAL A 585 7.86 31.60 7.11
C VAL A 585 7.61 31.56 8.61
N SER A 586 8.32 30.67 9.32
CA SER A 586 8.23 30.61 10.77
C SER A 586 8.68 31.93 11.41
N LYS A 587 7.77 32.64 12.09
CA LYS A 587 8.13 33.69 13.06
C LYS A 587 9.21 33.11 13.99
N LYS A 588 10.39 33.74 14.05
CA LYS A 588 11.44 33.30 14.97
C LYS A 588 10.90 33.40 16.39
N ARG A 589 10.84 32.27 17.11
CA ARG A 589 10.45 32.26 18.53
C ARG A 589 11.31 33.27 19.27
N SER A 590 10.68 34.21 19.98
CA SER A 590 11.42 35.07 20.91
C SER A 590 12.19 34.17 21.87
N LYS A 591 13.46 34.49 22.12
CA LYS A 591 14.19 33.79 23.18
C LYS A 591 13.53 34.20 24.49
N MET A 592 12.99 33.22 25.23
CA MET A 592 12.61 33.46 26.62
C MET A 592 13.90 33.75 27.40
N THR A 593 14.17 35.04 27.61
CA THR A 593 14.93 35.50 28.77
C THR A 593 14.01 35.32 29.97
N CYS A 594 14.41 34.51 30.93
CA CYS A 594 13.74 34.44 32.22
C CYS A 594 14.28 35.60 33.07
N ASP A 595 13.45 36.60 33.33
CA ASP A 595 13.82 37.77 34.16
C ASP A 595 13.77 37.46 35.67
N CYS A 596 14.06 36.20 36.03
CA CYS A 596 13.83 35.60 37.35
C CYS A 596 15.05 35.65 38.28
N PHE A 597 16.09 36.44 37.98
CA PHE A 597 17.29 36.57 38.81
C PHE A 597 17.78 38.02 38.95
N PRO A 598 17.97 38.53 40.19
CA PRO A 598 18.49 39.88 40.43
C PRO A 598 19.93 40.13 39.94
N LYS A 599 20.21 41.39 39.57
CA LYS A 599 21.48 41.83 38.96
C LYS A 599 22.67 41.99 39.96
N TRP A 600 22.96 41.00 40.81
CA TRP A 600 24.16 41.05 41.69
C TRP A 600 24.79 39.69 42.02
N CYS A 601 25.00 38.79 41.04
CA CYS A 601 25.86 37.62 41.26
C CYS A 601 26.60 37.14 39.98
N CYS A 602 27.56 37.92 39.50
CA CYS A 602 28.42 37.57 38.34
C CYS A 602 29.92 37.80 38.61
N CYS A 603 30.45 37.25 39.70
CA CYS A 603 31.89 37.21 39.98
C CYS A 603 32.36 35.76 40.24
N GLY A 604 33.24 35.22 39.38
CA GLY A 604 34.04 34.02 39.67
C GLY A 604 33.64 32.72 38.94
N GLY A 605 34.33 32.41 37.84
CA GLY A 605 34.41 31.06 37.24
C GLY A 605 33.24 30.63 36.32
N GLY A 606 33.45 29.77 35.31
CA GLY A 606 34.72 29.16 34.90
C GLY A 606 34.69 28.11 33.77
N SER A 607 33.77 28.16 32.81
CA SER A 607 33.63 27.11 31.77
C SER A 607 34.44 27.37 30.48
N ARG A 608 35.37 26.47 30.14
CA ARG A 608 36.37 26.60 29.06
C ARG A 608 35.76 26.44 27.64
N LYS A 609 36.14 27.30 26.69
CA LYS A 609 35.89 27.11 25.24
C LYS A 609 37.02 26.32 24.56
N PRO A 610 36.77 25.15 23.96
CA PRO A 610 37.75 24.51 23.08
C PRO A 610 37.83 25.23 21.72
N LYS A 611 39.01 25.74 21.35
CA LYS A 611 39.27 26.33 20.02
C LYS A 611 39.74 25.25 19.05
N SER A 612 38.88 24.73 18.16
CA SER A 612 39.35 23.92 17.02
C SER A 612 39.81 24.81 15.85
N LYS A 613 41.07 24.66 15.43
CA LYS A 613 41.61 25.34 14.23
C LYS A 613 41.01 24.72 12.95
N LYS A 614 40.42 25.53 12.07
CA LYS A 614 40.29 25.19 10.63
C LYS A 614 41.07 26.19 9.77
N LYS A 615 42.35 25.90 9.54
CA LYS A 615 43.13 26.43 8.41
C LYS A 615 43.09 25.40 7.27
N GLY A 616 43.20 25.85 6.03
CA GLY A 616 43.80 25.04 4.96
C GLY A 616 42.92 24.01 4.22
N LEU A 617 41.78 24.42 3.62
CA LEU A 617 41.29 23.76 2.39
C LEU A 617 40.59 24.74 1.42
N LYS A 618 41.18 25.93 1.25
CA LYS A 618 40.85 26.92 0.21
C LYS A 618 42.10 27.51 -0.45
N ALA A 619 43.18 26.72 -0.49
CA ALA A 619 44.51 27.13 -0.98
C ALA A 619 45.02 26.22 -2.12
N LEU A 620 44.16 25.36 -2.68
CA LEU A 620 44.49 24.42 -3.76
C LEU A 620 43.78 24.75 -5.10
N LEU A 621 43.02 25.85 -5.13
CA LEU A 621 42.33 26.36 -6.32
C LEU A 621 42.65 27.87 -6.43
N GLY A 622 43.77 28.17 -7.08
CA GLY A 622 44.45 29.47 -7.02
C GLY A 622 43.78 30.59 -7.82
N LEU A 623 42.63 31.09 -7.35
CA LEU A 623 41.97 32.29 -7.88
C LEU A 623 41.86 33.34 -6.77
N GLY A 624 42.71 34.36 -6.82
CA GLY A 624 42.79 35.37 -5.77
C GLY A 624 43.24 36.75 -6.24
N LYS A 625 42.58 37.78 -5.68
CA LYS A 625 42.81 39.23 -5.82
C LYS A 625 42.33 39.86 -7.14
N MET A 626 41.31 40.71 -7.00
CA MET A 626 41.61 42.15 -6.99
C MET A 626 40.79 42.84 -5.88
N PHE A 627 41.26 43.98 -5.38
CA PHE A 627 40.65 44.78 -4.31
C PHE A 627 40.33 46.18 -4.82
N ARG A 628 39.30 46.84 -4.27
CA ARG A 628 39.45 48.19 -3.67
C ARG A 628 38.33 48.53 -2.68
N LYS A 629 38.58 49.54 -1.86
CA LYS A 629 37.76 49.98 -0.71
C LYS A 629 37.05 51.31 -1.02
N LYS A 630 35.91 51.55 -0.36
CA LYS A 630 35.70 52.82 0.40
C LYS A 630 34.77 52.59 1.61
N LYS A 631 34.62 53.59 2.47
CA LYS A 631 34.01 53.48 3.82
C LYS A 631 32.60 54.13 3.88
N LYS A 632 31.73 53.48 4.66
CA LYS A 632 30.70 54.01 5.58
C LYS A 632 30.26 55.48 5.47
N THR A 633 28.94 55.66 5.42
CA THR A 633 28.16 56.47 6.39
C THR A 633 26.87 55.70 6.73
N ALA A 634 26.07 56.17 7.70
CA ALA A 634 24.93 55.44 8.25
C ALA A 634 23.57 56.01 7.80
N GLY A 635 22.59 55.12 7.66
CA GLY A 635 21.17 55.39 7.40
C GLY A 635 20.36 54.12 7.67
N GLN A 636 19.13 54.24 8.15
CA GLN A 636 18.26 53.10 8.46
C GLN A 636 17.60 52.58 7.18
N ASN A 637 17.65 51.27 6.93
CA ASN A 637 16.94 50.64 5.80
C ASN A 637 16.03 49.51 6.26
N TYR A 638 14.77 49.55 5.82
CA TYR A 638 13.87 48.41 5.79
C TYR A 638 14.33 47.45 4.68
N ASN A 639 14.58 46.18 5.01
CA ASN A 639 15.07 45.19 4.04
C ASN A 639 13.95 44.27 3.51
N TRP A 640 13.32 44.70 2.42
CA TRP A 640 12.58 43.83 1.51
C TRP A 640 13.58 43.01 0.68
N ASN A 641 13.64 41.69 0.87
CA ASN A 641 14.70 40.86 0.25
C ASN A 641 14.21 40.21 -1.06
N LYS A 642 14.44 40.92 -2.19
CA LYS A 642 13.99 40.58 -3.54
C LYS A 642 15.06 39.80 -4.31
N SER A 643 14.88 38.49 -4.56
CA SER A 643 15.80 37.71 -5.41
C SER A 643 15.16 36.49 -6.11
N SER A 644 14.22 36.72 -7.04
CA SER A 644 13.84 35.73 -8.07
C SER A 644 13.03 36.38 -9.21
N ARG A 645 13.68 37.21 -10.03
CA ARG A 645 13.14 37.64 -11.33
C ARG A 645 14.31 37.91 -12.29
N GLN A 646 14.67 36.89 -13.07
CA GLN A 646 15.18 37.14 -14.42
C GLN A 646 13.93 37.44 -15.25
N LEU A 647 13.72 38.71 -15.57
CA LEU A 647 12.71 39.13 -16.54
C LEU A 647 13.42 39.23 -17.91
N PHE A 648 12.71 38.89 -18.98
CA PHE A 648 13.24 39.09 -20.33
C PHE A 648 13.19 40.56 -20.73
N ASP A 649 14.05 40.88 -21.68
CA ASP A 649 14.25 42.21 -22.25
C ASP A 649 13.06 42.65 -23.12
N LEU A 650 12.70 43.93 -23.02
CA LEU A 650 11.75 44.68 -23.86
C LEU A 650 11.62 46.10 -23.28
N GLU A 651 12.35 47.04 -23.88
CA GLU A 651 12.41 48.46 -23.51
C GLU A 651 11.70 49.34 -24.56
N GLU A 652 11.43 50.61 -24.18
CA GLU A 652 10.90 51.72 -25.00
C GLU A 652 9.39 51.77 -25.35
N ILE A 653 8.90 53.03 -25.42
CA ILE A 653 7.56 53.53 -25.82
C ILE A 653 6.42 53.17 -24.81
N GLU A 654 5.77 54.12 -24.13
CA GLU A 654 5.74 55.59 -24.23
C GLU A 654 5.54 56.27 -22.86
N GLU A 655 6.04 57.48 -22.66
CA GLU A 655 5.84 58.28 -21.43
C GLU A 655 4.62 59.20 -21.55
N GLY A 656 3.75 59.25 -20.52
CA GLY A 656 2.65 60.23 -20.49
C GLY A 656 1.71 60.13 -19.30
N LEU A 657 1.56 61.27 -18.58
CA LEU A 657 0.50 61.64 -17.63
C LEU A 657 0.27 60.80 -16.35
N GLU A 658 0.76 61.39 -15.24
CA GLU A 658 0.00 61.73 -14.03
C GLU A 658 -0.66 60.64 -13.15
N GLY A 659 0.15 60.10 -12.23
CA GLY A 659 0.08 60.57 -10.84
C GLY A 659 -0.98 59.99 -9.90
N TYR A 660 -2.14 59.53 -10.35
CA TYR A 660 -3.15 58.84 -9.51
C TYR A 660 -3.18 57.31 -9.73
N ASP A 661 -2.61 56.86 -10.84
CA ASP A 661 -2.77 55.50 -11.34
C ASP A 661 -1.91 54.42 -10.64
N GLU A 662 -0.84 54.74 -9.90
CA GLU A 662 0.14 53.71 -9.50
C GLU A 662 -0.44 52.59 -8.62
N LEU A 663 -1.33 52.92 -7.68
CA LEU A 663 -1.95 51.91 -6.83
C LEU A 663 -2.93 51.03 -7.62
N GLU A 664 -3.76 51.60 -8.48
CA GLU A 664 -4.66 50.82 -9.34
C GLU A 664 -3.89 50.01 -10.37
N LYS A 665 -2.90 50.60 -11.06
CA LYS A 665 -1.97 49.86 -11.93
C LYS A 665 -1.26 48.74 -11.18
N SER A 666 -0.88 48.91 -9.90
CA SER A 666 -0.29 47.82 -9.09
C SER A 666 -1.30 46.72 -8.76
N SER A 667 -2.56 47.07 -8.47
CA SER A 667 -3.65 46.13 -8.17
C SER A 667 -4.09 45.36 -9.43
N LEU A 668 -4.28 46.06 -10.55
CA LEU A 668 -4.58 45.50 -11.87
C LEU A 668 -3.42 44.65 -12.40
N MET A 669 -2.16 45.05 -12.16
CA MET A 669 -1.00 44.19 -12.43
C MET A 669 -1.00 42.96 -11.52
N SER A 670 -1.38 43.07 -10.25
CA SER A 670 -1.53 41.93 -9.34
C SER A 670 -2.60 40.96 -9.85
N GLN A 671 -3.79 41.45 -10.19
CA GLN A 671 -4.90 40.68 -10.78
C GLN A 671 -4.50 40.02 -12.10
N LYS A 672 -3.90 40.75 -13.05
CA LYS A 672 -3.37 40.19 -14.30
C LYS A 672 -2.27 39.14 -14.08
N ASN A 673 -1.47 39.24 -13.00
CA ASN A 673 -0.56 38.18 -12.60
C ASN A 673 -1.34 36.96 -12.04
N PHE A 674 -2.40 37.13 -11.25
CA PHE A 674 -3.24 36.01 -10.82
C PHE A 674 -3.95 35.32 -11.99
N GLU A 675 -4.55 36.08 -12.92
CA GLU A 675 -5.16 35.56 -14.16
C GLU A 675 -4.16 34.75 -15.00
N LYS A 676 -2.97 35.31 -15.24
CA LYS A 676 -1.90 34.63 -16.00
C LYS A 676 -1.41 33.34 -15.32
N ARG A 677 -1.56 33.22 -14.00
CA ARG A 677 -1.11 32.03 -13.26
C ARG A 677 -2.23 30.98 -13.16
N PHE A 678 -3.40 31.38 -12.67
CA PHE A 678 -4.51 30.51 -12.30
C PHE A 678 -5.60 30.34 -13.36
N GLY A 679 -5.63 31.19 -14.39
CA GLY A 679 -6.65 31.23 -15.44
C GLY A 679 -7.67 32.35 -15.25
N GLN A 680 -8.62 32.46 -16.20
CA GLN A 680 -9.48 33.64 -16.35
C GLN A 680 -10.69 33.70 -15.40
N SER A 681 -10.97 32.64 -14.62
CA SER A 681 -12.11 32.61 -13.70
C SER A 681 -11.88 33.49 -12.46
N PRO A 682 -12.66 34.57 -12.25
CA PRO A 682 -12.52 35.42 -11.06
C PRO A 682 -13.03 34.71 -9.80
N VAL A 683 -14.02 33.81 -9.94
CA VAL A 683 -14.55 32.98 -8.85
C VAL A 683 -13.48 32.01 -8.36
N PHE A 684 -12.77 31.34 -9.28
CA PHE A 684 -11.66 30.46 -8.93
C PHE A 684 -10.51 31.24 -8.25
N ILE A 685 -10.10 32.39 -8.80
CA ILE A 685 -9.06 33.23 -8.16
C ILE A 685 -9.48 33.62 -6.74
N THR A 686 -10.70 34.10 -6.54
CA THR A 686 -11.24 34.49 -5.22
C THR A 686 -11.22 33.31 -4.24
N SER A 687 -11.67 32.14 -4.69
CA SER A 687 -11.62 30.89 -3.93
C SER A 687 -10.19 30.50 -3.52
N THR A 688 -9.19 30.65 -4.40
CA THR A 688 -7.79 30.33 -4.07
C THR A 688 -7.18 31.23 -2.99
N LEU A 689 -7.71 32.44 -2.79
CA LEU A 689 -7.22 33.41 -1.79
C LEU A 689 -7.73 33.12 -0.37
N MET A 690 -8.71 32.23 -0.19
CA MET A 690 -9.22 31.83 1.12
C MET A 690 -8.31 30.74 1.72
N GLU A 691 -7.46 31.09 2.70
CA GLU A 691 -6.51 30.14 3.32
C GLU A 691 -7.21 28.93 3.98
N ASP A 692 -8.30 29.19 4.70
CA ASP A 692 -9.01 28.16 5.50
C ASP A 692 -10.11 27.44 4.69
N GLY A 693 -10.29 27.80 3.41
CA GLY A 693 -11.21 27.16 2.46
C GLY A 693 -12.67 27.63 2.55
N GLY A 694 -13.57 26.82 1.98
CA GLY A 694 -15.01 27.10 1.91
C GLY A 694 -15.43 28.10 0.81
N LEU A 695 -16.74 28.37 0.73
CA LEU A 695 -17.36 29.26 -0.25
C LEU A 695 -17.85 30.57 0.40
N PRO A 696 -17.87 31.71 -0.33
CA PRO A 696 -18.48 32.94 0.15
C PRO A 696 -19.99 32.80 0.41
N GLN A 697 -20.48 33.48 1.46
CA GLN A 697 -21.91 33.52 1.79
C GLN A 697 -22.73 34.17 0.66
N GLY A 698 -23.91 33.62 0.38
CA GLY A 698 -24.84 34.15 -0.64
C GLY A 698 -24.57 33.70 -2.09
N THR A 699 -23.62 32.78 -2.32
CA THR A 699 -23.29 32.31 -3.68
C THR A 699 -24.35 31.33 -4.22
N ASN A 700 -24.82 31.55 -5.45
CA ASN A 700 -25.90 30.75 -6.07
C ASN A 700 -25.36 29.42 -6.68
N PRO A 701 -25.94 28.25 -6.34
CA PRO A 701 -25.43 26.95 -6.80
C PRO A 701 -25.47 26.79 -8.33
N THR A 702 -26.51 27.28 -9.00
CA THR A 702 -26.65 27.21 -10.47
C THR A 702 -25.56 28.02 -11.17
N THR A 703 -25.14 29.16 -10.59
CA THR A 703 -24.01 29.94 -11.15
C THR A 703 -22.67 29.26 -10.89
N LEU A 704 -22.50 28.60 -9.74
CA LEU A 704 -21.31 27.80 -9.44
C LEU A 704 -21.15 26.61 -10.39
N ILE A 705 -22.23 25.90 -10.74
CA ILE A 705 -22.17 24.80 -11.71
C ILE A 705 -21.74 25.30 -13.10
N LYS A 706 -22.29 26.44 -13.56
CA LYS A 706 -21.89 27.06 -14.83
C LYS A 706 -20.40 27.45 -14.85
N GLU A 707 -19.90 28.03 -13.77
CA GLU A 707 -18.50 28.42 -13.63
C GLU A 707 -17.57 27.19 -13.47
N ALA A 708 -18.05 26.15 -12.79
CA ALA A 708 -17.36 24.86 -12.66
C ALA A 708 -17.17 24.19 -14.04
N ILE A 709 -18.16 24.28 -14.94
CA ILE A 709 -18.03 23.84 -16.34
C ILE A 709 -17.00 24.68 -17.10
N HIS A 710 -16.95 26.00 -16.88
CA HIS A 710 -15.95 26.87 -17.53
C HIS A 710 -14.50 26.49 -17.15
N VAL A 711 -14.21 26.23 -15.86
CA VAL A 711 -12.83 25.90 -15.43
C VAL A 711 -12.35 24.50 -15.83
N ILE A 712 -13.22 23.61 -16.30
CA ILE A 712 -12.86 22.29 -16.87
C ILE A 712 -12.81 22.26 -18.41
N SER A 713 -12.97 23.42 -19.06
CA SER A 713 -12.83 23.55 -20.52
C SER A 713 -11.40 23.28 -21.01
N CYS A 714 -11.25 22.76 -22.23
CA CYS A 714 -9.94 22.31 -22.73
C CYS A 714 -8.96 23.46 -23.00
N GLY A 715 -9.47 24.66 -23.32
CA GLY A 715 -8.68 25.87 -23.54
C GLY A 715 -8.17 26.55 -22.26
N TYR A 716 -8.70 26.20 -21.09
CA TYR A 716 -8.43 26.91 -19.83
C TYR A 716 -6.94 26.93 -19.44
N GLU A 717 -6.17 25.92 -19.85
CA GLU A 717 -4.78 25.73 -19.39
C GLU A 717 -3.73 26.39 -20.29
N GLU A 718 -4.02 26.64 -21.57
CA GLU A 718 -3.05 27.05 -22.61
C GLU A 718 -2.10 28.17 -22.14
N LYS A 719 -2.69 29.29 -21.73
CA LYS A 719 -2.01 30.57 -21.46
C LYS A 719 -1.61 30.74 -19.98
N THR A 720 -1.80 29.69 -19.18
CA THR A 720 -1.64 29.72 -17.71
C THR A 720 -0.36 29.03 -17.22
N GLU A 721 -0.11 29.02 -15.91
CA GLU A 721 0.96 28.24 -15.26
C GLU A 721 0.57 26.80 -14.89
N TRP A 722 -0.68 26.37 -15.16
CA TRP A 722 -1.14 24.99 -14.92
C TRP A 722 -0.27 23.95 -15.64
N GLY A 723 0.07 22.87 -14.93
CA GLY A 723 0.95 21.80 -15.41
C GLY A 723 2.43 22.17 -15.55
N LYS A 724 2.75 23.47 -15.72
CA LYS A 724 4.10 23.99 -15.95
C LYS A 724 4.79 24.34 -14.62
N GLU A 725 4.05 24.97 -13.71
CA GLU A 725 4.50 25.38 -12.38
C GLU A 725 3.48 25.06 -11.27
N LEU A 726 2.18 24.93 -11.61
CA LEU A 726 1.05 24.70 -10.69
C LEU A 726 0.43 23.31 -10.86
N GLY A 727 -0.09 22.74 -9.76
CA GLY A 727 -0.78 21.45 -9.74
C GLY A 727 0.13 20.25 -10.01
N TRP A 728 -0.45 19.21 -10.61
CA TRP A 728 0.28 18.06 -11.15
C TRP A 728 1.10 18.49 -12.37
N ILE A 729 2.40 18.16 -12.38
CA ILE A 729 3.36 18.69 -13.34
C ILE A 729 3.38 17.82 -14.61
N TYR A 730 3.26 18.48 -15.77
CA TYR A 730 3.21 17.82 -17.08
C TYR A 730 4.60 17.52 -17.64
N GLY A 731 4.66 16.58 -18.60
CA GLY A 731 5.88 16.28 -19.37
C GLY A 731 6.57 14.96 -19.03
N SER A 732 6.01 14.13 -18.14
CA SER A 732 6.46 12.76 -17.91
C SER A 732 5.28 11.80 -17.68
N ILE A 733 5.49 10.51 -17.90
CA ILE A 733 4.60 9.40 -17.54
C ILE A 733 4.57 9.13 -16.02
N THR A 734 5.51 9.70 -15.25
CA THR A 734 5.50 9.68 -13.78
C THR A 734 5.38 11.11 -13.23
N GLU A 735 4.19 11.71 -13.37
CA GLU A 735 3.90 13.05 -12.85
C GLU A 735 3.96 13.13 -11.32
N ASP A 736 3.79 11.99 -10.64
CA ASP A 736 3.69 11.88 -9.18
C ASP A 736 5.00 12.27 -8.46
N ILE A 737 6.08 11.56 -8.75
CA ILE A 737 7.40 11.86 -8.17
C ILE A 737 7.89 13.25 -8.58
N LEU A 738 7.55 13.69 -9.79
CA LEU A 738 7.90 15.01 -10.32
C LEU A 738 7.19 16.15 -9.57
N THR A 739 5.89 16.01 -9.31
CA THR A 739 5.11 16.96 -8.49
C THR A 739 5.63 17.01 -7.06
N GLY A 740 5.85 15.86 -6.43
CA GLY A 740 6.43 15.79 -5.07
C GLY A 740 7.80 16.47 -5.00
N PHE A 741 8.67 16.21 -5.97
CA PHE A 741 9.99 16.85 -6.08
C PHE A 741 9.91 18.38 -6.24
N LYS A 742 9.01 18.88 -7.10
CA LYS A 742 8.77 20.33 -7.29
C LYS A 742 8.33 20.99 -5.98
N MET A 743 7.44 20.36 -5.21
CA MET A 743 7.00 20.84 -3.90
C MET A 743 8.14 20.84 -2.87
N HIS A 744 8.94 19.77 -2.78
CA HIS A 744 10.08 19.68 -1.86
C HIS A 744 11.18 20.70 -2.23
N CYS A 745 11.34 21.06 -3.51
CA CYS A 745 12.25 22.13 -3.96
C CYS A 745 11.84 23.53 -3.46
N ARG A 746 10.54 23.84 -3.40
CA ARG A 746 10.00 25.06 -2.77
C ARG A 746 10.25 25.10 -1.25
N GLY A 747 10.53 23.94 -0.63
CA GLY A 747 10.84 23.80 0.79
C GLY A 747 9.70 23.26 1.64
N TRP A 748 8.61 22.82 1.01
CA TRP A 748 7.57 22.06 1.69
C TRP A 748 8.11 20.72 2.21
N ARG A 749 7.35 20.12 3.12
CA ARG A 749 7.67 18.83 3.73
C ARG A 749 6.46 17.91 3.65
N SER A 750 6.69 16.63 3.40
CA SER A 750 5.66 15.60 3.53
C SER A 750 5.82 14.82 4.85
N VAL A 751 4.86 13.93 5.09
CA VAL A 751 4.83 13.00 6.24
C VAL A 751 4.49 11.60 5.74
N TYR A 752 5.18 10.59 6.27
CA TYR A 752 4.78 9.19 6.09
C TYR A 752 3.96 8.73 7.30
N CYS A 753 2.75 8.21 7.05
CA CYS A 753 1.87 7.66 8.08
C CYS A 753 1.69 6.15 7.88
N CYS A 754 2.00 5.34 8.90
CA CYS A 754 1.85 3.89 8.87
C CYS A 754 0.92 3.41 10.02
N PRO A 755 -0.41 3.48 9.85
CA PRO A 755 -1.35 2.98 10.84
C PRO A 755 -1.31 1.45 11.00
N LYS A 756 -1.76 0.96 12.16
CA LYS A 756 -1.78 -0.47 12.52
C LYS A 756 -2.65 -1.30 11.56
N ARG A 757 -3.81 -0.76 11.17
CA ARG A 757 -4.60 -1.24 10.03
C ARG A 757 -4.22 -0.39 8.82
N ALA A 758 -3.79 -1.02 7.72
CA ALA A 758 -3.43 -0.33 6.49
C ALA A 758 -4.57 0.61 6.03
N ALA A 759 -4.26 1.89 5.83
CA ALA A 759 -5.25 2.92 5.50
C ALA A 759 -6.02 2.59 4.21
N PHE A 760 -5.25 2.35 3.14
CA PHE A 760 -5.75 2.05 1.81
C PHE A 760 -5.28 0.66 1.38
N LYS A 761 -6.08 0.01 0.54
CA LYS A 761 -5.76 -1.26 -0.11
C LYS A 761 -6.22 -1.22 -1.56
N GLY A 762 -5.57 -1.98 -2.44
CA GLY A 762 -5.99 -2.12 -3.83
C GLY A 762 -5.60 -3.43 -4.50
N SER A 763 -5.84 -3.55 -5.80
CA SER A 763 -5.59 -4.77 -6.57
C SER A 763 -4.19 -4.79 -7.19
N ALA A 764 -3.39 -5.82 -6.89
CA ALA A 764 -2.07 -6.01 -7.52
C ALA A 764 -2.18 -6.62 -8.94
N PRO A 765 -1.27 -6.29 -9.88
CA PRO A 765 -1.17 -7.00 -11.15
C PRO A 765 -0.86 -8.49 -10.96
N ILE A 766 -1.76 -9.35 -11.46
CA ILE A 766 -1.79 -10.79 -11.13
C ILE A 766 -0.70 -11.56 -11.89
N ASN A 767 -0.47 -11.21 -13.16
CA ASN A 767 0.50 -11.88 -14.03
C ASN A 767 1.80 -11.07 -14.19
N LEU A 768 2.89 -11.77 -14.53
CA LEU A 768 4.23 -11.17 -14.68
C LEU A 768 4.31 -10.14 -15.82
N SER A 769 3.60 -10.35 -16.93
CA SER A 769 3.63 -9.44 -18.09
C SER A 769 3.12 -8.05 -17.75
N ASP A 770 1.96 -7.95 -17.10
CA ASP A 770 1.35 -6.67 -16.72
C ASP A 770 2.15 -5.99 -15.59
N ARG A 771 2.75 -6.78 -14.68
CA ARG A 771 3.71 -6.29 -13.67
C ARG A 771 5.00 -5.73 -14.30
N LEU A 772 5.55 -6.36 -15.34
CA LEU A 772 6.71 -5.84 -16.07
C LEU A 772 6.38 -4.61 -16.91
N HIS A 773 5.18 -4.53 -17.52
CA HIS A 773 4.72 -3.31 -18.19
C HIS A 773 4.48 -2.15 -17.21
N GLN A 774 4.05 -2.41 -15.97
CA GLN A 774 3.98 -1.40 -14.91
C GLN A 774 5.38 -0.84 -14.58
N VAL A 775 6.36 -1.72 -14.35
CA VAL A 775 7.76 -1.33 -14.06
C VAL A 775 8.42 -0.62 -15.25
N LEU A 776 8.13 -1.03 -16.49
CA LEU A 776 8.56 -0.35 -17.70
C LEU A 776 8.08 1.11 -17.72
N ARG A 777 6.80 1.36 -17.39
CA ARG A 777 6.24 2.73 -17.32
C ARG A 777 6.93 3.59 -16.26
N TRP A 778 7.21 3.02 -15.08
CA TRP A 778 7.94 3.72 -14.01
C TRP A 778 9.39 4.06 -14.41
N ALA A 779 10.09 3.12 -15.03
CA ALA A 779 11.47 3.33 -15.48
C ALA A 779 11.56 4.31 -16.66
N LEU A 780 10.56 4.32 -17.55
CA LEU A 780 10.50 5.25 -18.69
C LEU A 780 10.26 6.69 -18.19
N GLY A 781 9.28 6.90 -17.31
CA GLY A 781 9.04 8.22 -16.70
C GLY A 781 10.24 8.73 -15.89
N SER A 782 10.91 7.84 -15.17
CA SER A 782 12.18 8.12 -14.47
C SER A 782 13.27 8.65 -15.43
N VAL A 783 13.41 8.07 -16.63
CA VAL A 783 14.36 8.51 -17.66
C VAL A 783 13.92 9.82 -18.32
N GLU A 784 12.62 10.03 -18.56
CA GLU A 784 12.08 11.33 -19.02
C GLU A 784 12.43 12.45 -18.03
N ILE A 785 12.22 12.24 -16.72
CA ILE A 785 12.56 13.24 -15.69
C ILE A 785 14.07 13.53 -15.66
N PHE A 786 14.90 12.50 -15.77
CA PHE A 786 16.37 12.64 -15.80
C PHE A 786 16.87 13.47 -16.99
N LEU A 787 16.23 13.36 -18.15
CA LEU A 787 16.58 14.12 -19.35
C LEU A 787 15.86 15.49 -19.44
N SER A 788 14.85 15.73 -18.61
CA SER A 788 14.06 16.96 -18.59
C SER A 788 14.77 18.16 -17.92
N ARG A 789 14.16 19.36 -18.05
CA ARG A 789 14.48 20.56 -17.25
C ARG A 789 14.53 20.29 -15.74
N HIS A 790 13.79 19.29 -15.25
CA HIS A 790 13.55 19.02 -13.84
C HIS A 790 14.47 17.97 -13.21
N CYS A 791 15.55 17.55 -13.89
CA CYS A 791 16.49 16.58 -13.33
C CYS A 791 17.11 17.05 -11.98
N PRO A 792 17.05 16.23 -10.90
CA PRO A 792 17.60 16.57 -9.58
C PRO A 792 19.10 16.91 -9.53
N LEU A 793 19.87 16.55 -10.56
CA LEU A 793 21.30 16.86 -10.67
C LEU A 793 21.60 18.35 -10.92
N TRP A 794 20.71 19.09 -11.59
CA TRP A 794 20.90 20.52 -11.87
C TRP A 794 19.69 21.40 -11.50
N TYR A 795 18.49 20.84 -11.34
CA TYR A 795 17.31 21.63 -11.00
C TYR A 795 17.35 22.19 -9.56
N ALA A 796 17.01 23.48 -9.42
CA ALA A 796 16.77 24.15 -8.14
C ALA A 796 17.89 24.00 -7.08
N TRP A 797 19.17 24.14 -7.43
CA TRP A 797 20.27 24.19 -6.45
C TRP A 797 20.21 25.41 -5.50
N GLY A 798 19.56 26.50 -5.90
CA GLY A 798 19.20 27.61 -5.01
C GLY A 798 17.91 27.41 -4.20
N GLY A 799 17.26 26.24 -4.33
CA GLY A 799 16.02 25.89 -3.62
C GLY A 799 16.26 25.46 -2.17
N LYS A 800 15.17 25.11 -1.47
CA LYS A 800 15.19 24.78 -0.03
C LYS A 800 15.30 23.26 0.25
N LEU A 801 15.59 22.46 -0.78
CA LEU A 801 15.72 21.00 -0.72
C LEU A 801 16.96 20.57 0.08
N LYS A 802 16.83 19.62 1.02
CA LYS A 802 17.97 19.08 1.77
C LYS A 802 18.92 18.28 0.86
N LEU A 803 20.22 18.28 1.17
CA LEU A 803 21.21 17.53 0.36
C LEU A 803 20.95 16.01 0.35
N LEU A 804 20.64 15.42 1.51
CA LEU A 804 20.37 13.98 1.62
C LEU A 804 19.05 13.58 0.91
N GLU A 805 18.08 14.49 0.90
CA GLU A 805 16.83 14.38 0.13
C GLU A 805 17.12 14.44 -1.37
N ARG A 806 17.99 15.36 -1.82
CA ARG A 806 18.43 15.43 -3.21
C ARG A 806 19.13 14.14 -3.65
N LEU A 807 19.96 13.53 -2.80
CA LEU A 807 20.57 12.22 -3.11
C LEU A 807 19.51 11.12 -3.26
N ALA A 808 18.46 11.12 -2.44
CA ALA A 808 17.33 10.19 -2.60
C ALA A 808 16.57 10.41 -3.93
N TYR A 809 16.30 11.65 -4.31
CA TYR A 809 15.70 11.97 -5.61
C TYR A 809 16.61 11.61 -6.78
N ILE A 810 17.93 11.82 -6.67
CA ILE A 810 18.90 11.36 -7.68
C ILE A 810 18.81 9.84 -7.82
N ASN A 811 18.91 9.08 -6.72
CA ASN A 811 18.77 7.61 -6.73
C ASN A 811 17.48 7.16 -7.43
N THR A 812 16.35 7.80 -7.06
CA THR A 812 15.02 7.44 -7.57
C THR A 812 14.76 7.87 -9.02
N ILE A 813 15.57 8.74 -9.64
CA ILE A 813 15.49 8.98 -11.10
C ILE A 813 16.58 8.24 -11.91
N VAL A 814 17.73 7.87 -11.32
CA VAL A 814 18.84 7.22 -12.06
C VAL A 814 18.85 5.70 -11.98
N TYR A 815 18.04 5.07 -11.12
CA TYR A 815 18.00 3.60 -10.98
C TYR A 815 17.82 2.82 -12.30
N PRO A 816 17.13 3.30 -13.36
CA PRO A 816 17.00 2.54 -14.60
C PRO A 816 18.34 2.36 -15.31
N PHE A 817 19.27 3.31 -15.21
CA PHE A 817 20.57 3.25 -15.89
C PHE A 817 21.48 2.15 -15.33
N THR A 818 21.26 1.72 -14.08
CA THR A 818 21.95 0.55 -13.47
C THR A 818 21.63 -0.76 -14.22
N SER A 819 20.58 -0.81 -15.05
CA SER A 819 20.32 -1.93 -15.97
C SER A 819 21.47 -2.25 -16.92
N ILE A 820 22.19 -1.23 -17.41
CA ILE A 820 23.27 -1.41 -18.39
C ILE A 820 24.46 -2.13 -17.73
N ALA A 821 24.85 -1.66 -16.54
CA ALA A 821 25.88 -2.30 -15.72
C ALA A 821 25.45 -3.71 -15.28
N LEU A 822 24.18 -3.91 -14.91
CA LEU A 822 23.63 -5.20 -14.50
C LEU A 822 23.63 -6.22 -15.65
N LEU A 823 23.18 -5.85 -16.85
CA LEU A 823 23.19 -6.72 -18.02
C LEU A 823 24.62 -7.18 -18.33
N ALA A 824 25.57 -6.23 -18.41
CA ALA A 824 26.97 -6.54 -18.65
C ALA A 824 27.53 -7.48 -17.57
N TYR A 825 27.31 -7.15 -16.29
CA TYR A 825 27.82 -7.93 -15.16
C TYR A 825 27.24 -9.35 -15.09
N CYS A 826 25.95 -9.54 -15.37
CA CYS A 826 25.32 -10.86 -15.43
C CYS A 826 25.72 -11.69 -16.68
N THR A 827 26.35 -11.06 -17.69
CA THR A 827 26.90 -11.74 -18.88
C THR A 827 28.34 -12.21 -18.65
N LEU A 828 29.13 -11.49 -17.83
CA LEU A 828 30.55 -11.78 -17.58
C LEU A 828 30.87 -13.22 -17.11
N PRO A 829 30.11 -13.87 -16.20
CA PRO A 829 30.43 -15.21 -15.72
C PRO A 829 30.41 -16.26 -16.84
N ALA A 830 29.37 -16.23 -17.69
CA ALA A 830 29.25 -17.08 -18.86
C ALA A 830 30.41 -16.89 -19.84
N VAL A 831 30.78 -15.65 -20.14
CA VAL A 831 31.93 -15.35 -21.03
C VAL A 831 33.24 -15.87 -20.44
N CYS A 832 33.43 -15.79 -19.11
CA CYS A 832 34.62 -16.31 -18.45
C CYS A 832 34.66 -17.85 -18.38
N LEU A 833 33.49 -18.51 -18.35
CA LEU A 833 33.40 -19.96 -18.49
C LEU A 833 33.72 -20.41 -19.93
N LEU A 834 33.11 -19.77 -20.93
CA LEU A 834 33.28 -20.11 -22.35
C LEU A 834 34.68 -19.80 -22.91
N THR A 835 35.28 -18.68 -22.53
CA THR A 835 36.59 -18.25 -23.07
C THR A 835 37.80 -18.77 -22.29
N GLY A 836 37.59 -19.51 -21.20
CA GLY A 836 38.66 -19.95 -20.29
C GLY A 836 39.32 -18.83 -19.46
N LYS A 837 39.19 -17.55 -19.85
CA LYS A 837 39.74 -16.38 -19.16
C LYS A 837 39.02 -16.07 -17.83
N PHE A 838 39.60 -15.20 -17.00
CA PHE A 838 39.00 -14.80 -15.72
C PHE A 838 39.25 -13.32 -15.41
N ILE A 839 38.35 -12.73 -14.61
CA ILE A 839 38.23 -11.29 -14.36
C ILE A 839 39.19 -10.82 -13.25
N VAL A 840 39.55 -11.73 -12.36
CA VAL A 840 40.39 -11.48 -11.19
C VAL A 840 41.69 -12.26 -11.40
N PRO A 841 42.88 -11.66 -11.18
CA PRO A 841 44.13 -12.42 -11.18
C PRO A 841 44.13 -13.46 -10.04
N THR A 842 45.14 -14.34 -10.01
CA THR A 842 45.28 -15.36 -8.96
C THR A 842 45.23 -14.74 -7.56
N LEU A 843 44.35 -15.27 -6.70
CA LEU A 843 44.05 -14.69 -5.39
C LEU A 843 45.16 -14.99 -4.38
N ASN A 844 46.09 -14.05 -4.23
CA ASN A 844 46.98 -14.00 -3.07
C ASN A 844 46.16 -13.92 -1.77
N SER A 845 46.68 -14.45 -0.66
CA SER A 845 45.96 -14.50 0.63
C SER A 845 45.42 -13.14 1.10
N PHE A 846 46.14 -12.05 0.81
CA PHE A 846 45.71 -10.68 1.10
C PHE A 846 44.52 -10.20 0.24
N ALA A 847 44.42 -10.65 -1.02
CA ALA A 847 43.28 -10.34 -1.88
C ALA A 847 41.99 -11.01 -1.36
N SER A 848 42.08 -12.29 -0.98
CA SER A 848 40.97 -13.07 -0.44
C SER A 848 40.33 -12.44 0.80
N ILE A 849 41.13 -11.78 1.65
CA ILE A 849 40.63 -11.04 2.84
C ILE A 849 39.66 -9.93 2.43
N TRP A 850 39.95 -9.16 1.37
CA TRP A 850 39.06 -8.06 0.95
C TRP A 850 37.74 -8.56 0.34
N PHE A 851 37.77 -9.65 -0.43
CA PHE A 851 36.55 -10.30 -0.90
C PHE A 851 35.71 -10.85 0.27
N LEU A 852 36.33 -11.56 1.21
CA LEU A 852 35.64 -12.12 2.39
C LEU A 852 35.04 -11.01 3.28
N ALA A 853 35.80 -9.94 3.54
CA ALA A 853 35.34 -8.79 4.30
C ALA A 853 34.16 -8.09 3.61
N LEU A 854 34.19 -7.96 2.27
CA LEU A 854 33.08 -7.40 1.51
C LEU A 854 31.82 -8.28 1.64
N PHE A 855 31.91 -9.59 1.37
CA PHE A 855 30.76 -10.51 1.49
C PHE A 855 30.16 -10.53 2.91
N LEU A 856 30.99 -10.64 3.95
CA LEU A 856 30.52 -10.59 5.33
C LEU A 856 29.88 -9.24 5.67
N SER A 857 30.45 -8.12 5.21
CA SER A 857 29.86 -6.79 5.44
C SER A 857 28.50 -6.63 4.76
N ILE A 858 28.29 -7.22 3.57
CA ILE A 858 27.01 -7.21 2.86
C ILE A 858 25.96 -7.95 3.68
N ILE A 859 26.25 -9.19 4.08
CA ILE A 859 25.33 -10.06 4.85
C ILE A 859 24.96 -9.41 6.19
N VAL A 860 25.95 -8.91 6.95
CA VAL A 860 25.71 -8.25 8.24
C VAL A 860 24.95 -6.93 8.08
N THR A 861 25.14 -6.19 6.97
CA THR A 861 24.31 -5.00 6.67
C THR A 861 22.84 -5.42 6.51
N GLY A 862 22.55 -6.39 5.65
CA GLY A 862 21.17 -6.82 5.36
C GLY A 862 20.45 -7.38 6.58
N VAL A 863 21.12 -8.24 7.37
CA VAL A 863 20.55 -8.78 8.62
C VAL A 863 20.22 -7.67 9.63
N LEU A 864 21.05 -6.63 9.73
CA LEU A 864 20.76 -5.48 10.60
C LEU A 864 19.65 -4.57 10.03
N GLU A 865 19.55 -4.43 8.71
CA GLU A 865 18.50 -3.67 8.02
C GLU A 865 17.10 -4.30 8.23
N LEU A 866 17.02 -5.63 8.08
CA LEU A 866 15.80 -6.40 8.36
C LEU A 866 15.43 -6.34 9.85
N ARG A 867 16.42 -6.42 10.75
CA ARG A 867 16.19 -6.39 12.20
C ARG A 867 15.54 -5.08 12.68
N TRP A 868 15.83 -3.92 12.08
CA TRP A 868 15.19 -2.67 12.48
C TRP A 868 13.87 -2.39 11.76
N SER A 869 13.70 -2.91 10.53
CA SER A 869 12.52 -2.65 9.70
C SER A 869 11.36 -3.63 9.95
N GLY A 870 11.66 -4.84 10.43
CA GLY A 870 10.66 -5.90 10.64
C GLY A 870 10.24 -6.66 9.36
N VAL A 871 10.96 -6.45 8.25
CA VAL A 871 10.72 -7.13 6.96
C VAL A 871 11.28 -8.56 7.00
N SER A 872 10.58 -9.51 6.37
CA SER A 872 11.04 -10.90 6.30
C SER A 872 12.23 -11.06 5.35
N ILE A 873 13.11 -12.03 5.64
CA ILE A 873 14.23 -12.37 4.75
C ILE A 873 13.76 -12.88 3.38
N GLU A 874 12.59 -13.52 3.32
CA GLU A 874 11.98 -13.96 2.07
C GLU A 874 11.50 -12.79 1.21
N ASP A 875 10.71 -11.86 1.77
CA ASP A 875 10.21 -10.70 1.02
C ASP A 875 11.38 -9.83 0.52
N TRP A 876 12.45 -9.71 1.32
CA TRP A 876 13.68 -9.01 0.92
C TRP A 876 14.41 -9.72 -0.22
N TRP A 877 14.66 -11.03 -0.11
CA TRP A 877 15.31 -11.78 -1.18
C TRP A 877 14.51 -11.75 -2.49
N ARG A 878 13.17 -11.84 -2.39
CA ARG A 878 12.25 -11.73 -3.53
C ARG A 878 12.31 -10.34 -4.18
N ASN A 879 12.44 -9.29 -3.39
CA ASN A 879 12.65 -7.93 -3.89
C ASN A 879 13.95 -7.83 -4.69
N GLU A 880 15.06 -8.39 -4.19
CA GLU A 880 16.34 -8.40 -4.92
C GLU A 880 16.28 -9.24 -6.20
N GLN A 881 15.66 -10.42 -6.17
CA GLN A 881 15.42 -11.23 -7.37
C GLN A 881 14.57 -10.47 -8.41
N PHE A 882 13.49 -9.81 -7.97
CA PHE A 882 12.65 -9.01 -8.87
C PHE A 882 13.36 -7.75 -9.39
N TRP A 883 14.22 -7.11 -8.59
CA TRP A 883 15.09 -6.01 -9.03
C TRP A 883 16.06 -6.47 -10.13
N VAL A 884 16.66 -7.66 -10.01
CA VAL A 884 17.51 -8.23 -11.07
C VAL A 884 16.70 -8.50 -12.34
N ILE A 885 15.53 -9.14 -12.21
CA ILE A 885 14.64 -9.44 -13.35
C ILE A 885 14.20 -8.16 -14.07
N GLY A 886 13.71 -7.16 -13.33
CA GLY A 886 13.29 -5.86 -13.86
C GLY A 886 14.46 -5.07 -14.45
N GLY A 887 15.63 -5.14 -13.84
CA GLY A 887 16.88 -4.55 -14.31
C GLY A 887 17.31 -5.08 -15.69
N VAL A 888 17.35 -6.41 -15.85
CA VAL A 888 17.70 -7.07 -17.12
C VAL A 888 16.64 -6.86 -18.21
N SER A 889 15.38 -6.65 -17.84
CA SER A 889 14.24 -6.50 -18.78
C SER A 889 13.72 -5.07 -18.88
N ALA A 890 12.71 -4.71 -18.08
CA ALA A 890 11.95 -3.48 -18.18
C ALA A 890 12.80 -2.21 -18.08
N HIS A 891 13.80 -2.17 -17.18
CA HIS A 891 14.66 -0.99 -17.02
C HIS A 891 15.56 -0.78 -18.25
N LEU A 892 16.11 -1.87 -18.80
CA LEU A 892 16.96 -1.83 -20.00
C LEU A 892 16.17 -1.28 -21.21
N PHE A 893 14.98 -1.82 -21.47
CA PHE A 893 14.10 -1.31 -22.53
C PHE A 893 13.66 0.14 -22.29
N ALA A 894 13.35 0.52 -21.04
CA ALA A 894 12.98 1.90 -20.69
C ALA A 894 14.10 2.91 -20.95
N VAL A 895 15.36 2.57 -20.68
CA VAL A 895 16.50 3.47 -20.96
C VAL A 895 16.65 3.70 -22.45
N PHE A 896 16.61 2.65 -23.28
CA PHE A 896 16.68 2.82 -24.74
C PHE A 896 15.47 3.56 -25.30
N GLN A 897 14.24 3.26 -24.84
CA GLN A 897 13.02 3.95 -25.27
C GLN A 897 13.01 5.42 -24.85
N GLY A 898 13.41 5.75 -23.62
CA GLY A 898 13.47 7.12 -23.13
C GLY A 898 14.53 7.97 -23.86
N LEU A 899 15.70 7.39 -24.14
CA LEU A 899 16.73 8.04 -24.97
C LEU A 899 16.23 8.30 -26.40
N LEU A 900 15.61 7.30 -27.05
CA LEU A 900 15.04 7.46 -28.39
C LEU A 900 13.91 8.51 -28.41
N LYS A 901 13.02 8.50 -27.41
CA LYS A 901 11.93 9.47 -27.30
C LYS A 901 12.44 10.91 -27.17
N VAL A 902 13.44 11.15 -26.32
CA VAL A 902 13.98 12.52 -26.10
C VAL A 902 14.85 12.98 -27.27
N LEU A 903 15.60 12.08 -27.92
CA LEU A 903 16.50 12.44 -29.03
C LEU A 903 15.81 12.51 -30.40
N ALA A 904 14.74 11.74 -30.62
CA ALA A 904 14.04 11.65 -31.91
C ALA A 904 12.57 12.07 -31.87
N GLY A 905 12.04 12.50 -30.71
CA GLY A 905 10.67 13.01 -30.57
C GLY A 905 9.56 11.95 -30.72
N VAL A 906 9.90 10.66 -30.75
CA VAL A 906 8.94 9.58 -31.02
C VAL A 906 8.06 9.30 -29.81
N ASP A 907 6.76 9.61 -29.92
CA ASP A 907 5.82 9.43 -28.83
C ASP A 907 5.51 7.95 -28.56
N THR A 908 5.70 7.54 -27.32
CA THR A 908 5.53 6.16 -26.86
C THR A 908 4.07 5.88 -26.52
N ASN A 909 3.39 5.09 -27.36
CA ASN A 909 2.01 4.66 -27.11
C ASN A 909 1.85 4.02 -25.72
N PHE A 910 0.84 4.48 -24.97
CA PHE A 910 0.62 4.14 -23.57
C PHE A 910 -0.53 3.14 -23.44
N THR A 911 -0.24 1.94 -22.96
CA THR A 911 -1.24 0.93 -22.61
C THR A 911 -1.52 0.96 -21.10
N VAL A 912 -2.80 0.98 -20.73
CA VAL A 912 -3.22 0.71 -19.34
C VAL A 912 -3.13 -0.80 -19.12
N THR A 913 -2.43 -1.20 -18.07
CA THR A 913 -2.35 -2.60 -17.60
C THR A 913 -3.65 -2.93 -16.86
N ALA A 914 -4.40 -3.93 -17.33
CA ALA A 914 -5.60 -4.39 -16.64
C ALA A 914 -5.27 -4.87 -15.21
N LYS A 915 -6.17 -4.61 -14.26
CA LYS A 915 -6.05 -5.00 -12.84
C LYS A 915 -7.22 -5.88 -12.35
N ALA A 916 -8.07 -6.34 -13.27
CA ALA A 916 -9.11 -7.31 -12.94
C ALA A 916 -8.49 -8.67 -12.59
N ALA A 917 -9.11 -9.36 -11.64
CA ALA A 917 -9.16 -10.81 -11.63
C ALA A 917 -10.53 -11.19 -12.17
N ASP A 918 -10.60 -12.04 -13.19
CA ASP A 918 -11.80 -12.85 -13.36
C ASP A 918 -11.78 -13.96 -12.30
N ASP A 919 -12.94 -14.34 -11.75
CA ASP A 919 -13.06 -15.30 -10.62
C ASP A 919 -12.64 -16.76 -10.97
N ALA A 920 -11.99 -16.96 -12.12
CA ALA A 920 -11.47 -18.23 -12.64
C ALA A 920 -10.19 -18.71 -11.92
N GLU A 921 -10.34 -19.02 -10.62
CA GLU A 921 -9.55 -20.02 -9.88
C GLU A 921 -8.03 -20.01 -10.12
N PHE A 922 -7.37 -18.86 -9.89
CA PHE A 922 -5.91 -18.67 -10.01
C PHE A 922 -5.27 -18.97 -11.39
N GLY A 923 -6.02 -19.44 -12.40
CA GLY A 923 -5.46 -19.87 -13.69
C GLY A 923 -4.72 -18.75 -14.43
N GLU A 924 -5.22 -17.52 -14.34
CA GLU A 924 -4.61 -16.33 -14.94
C GLU A 924 -3.24 -15.97 -14.35
N LEU A 925 -2.96 -16.36 -13.10
CA LEU A 925 -1.66 -16.17 -12.44
C LEU A 925 -0.54 -16.99 -13.11
N TYR A 926 -0.92 -17.96 -13.96
CA TYR A 926 -0.06 -18.80 -14.80
C TYR A 926 -0.18 -18.50 -16.32
N LEU A 927 -1.00 -17.52 -16.74
CA LEU A 927 -1.10 -17.10 -18.14
C LEU A 927 0.11 -16.25 -18.56
N PHE A 928 1.17 -16.95 -18.95
CA PHE A 928 2.39 -16.37 -19.48
C PHE A 928 2.15 -15.74 -20.88
N LYS A 929 1.92 -14.43 -20.94
CA LYS A 929 1.90 -13.65 -22.20
C LYS A 929 3.35 -13.40 -22.64
N TRP A 930 3.77 -13.98 -23.77
CA TRP A 930 5.11 -13.73 -24.32
C TRP A 930 5.24 -12.28 -24.80
N THR A 931 6.25 -11.56 -24.31
CA THR A 931 6.54 -10.18 -24.72
C THR A 931 8.03 -9.98 -24.99
N THR A 932 8.38 -8.95 -25.76
CA THR A 932 9.78 -8.63 -26.12
C THR A 932 10.66 -8.32 -24.90
N LEU A 933 10.05 -7.85 -23.80
CA LEU A 933 10.72 -7.61 -22.51
C LEU A 933 11.41 -8.88 -21.95
N LEU A 934 10.96 -10.07 -22.33
CA LEU A 934 11.42 -11.34 -21.77
C LEU A 934 12.66 -11.90 -22.48
N ILE A 935 13.01 -11.35 -23.65
CA ILE A 935 14.12 -11.82 -24.50
C ILE A 935 15.48 -11.70 -23.79
N PRO A 936 15.86 -10.58 -23.12
CA PRO A 936 17.14 -10.51 -22.43
C PRO A 936 17.25 -11.48 -21.24
N PRO A 937 16.25 -11.60 -20.33
CA PRO A 937 16.28 -12.62 -19.27
C PRO A 937 16.40 -14.06 -19.77
N THR A 938 15.65 -14.47 -20.81
CA THR A 938 15.79 -15.83 -21.37
C THR A 938 17.17 -16.05 -21.98
N THR A 939 17.71 -15.04 -22.67
CA THR A 939 19.04 -15.11 -23.29
C THR A 939 20.14 -15.25 -22.23
N LEU A 940 20.09 -14.47 -21.14
CA LEU A 940 21.04 -14.60 -20.03
C LEU A 940 21.00 -15.97 -19.34
N ILE A 941 19.80 -16.55 -19.15
CA ILE A 941 19.67 -17.90 -18.56
C ILE A 941 20.33 -18.94 -19.48
N ILE A 942 19.99 -18.96 -20.76
CA ILE A 942 20.53 -19.92 -21.73
C ILE A 942 22.05 -19.79 -21.81
N LEU A 943 22.56 -18.56 -21.94
CA LEU A 943 23.98 -18.25 -22.03
C LEU A 943 24.76 -18.66 -20.77
N ASN A 944 24.22 -18.45 -19.57
CA ASN A 944 24.86 -18.91 -18.33
C ASN A 944 24.80 -20.43 -18.16
N ILE A 945 23.69 -21.09 -18.54
CA ILE A 945 23.59 -22.57 -18.48
C ILE A 945 24.58 -23.23 -19.47
N VAL A 946 24.64 -22.76 -20.72
CA VAL A 946 25.62 -23.24 -21.72
C VAL A 946 27.05 -22.97 -21.25
N GLY A 947 27.33 -21.81 -20.66
CA GLY A 947 28.61 -21.51 -20.03
C GLY A 947 28.98 -22.49 -18.91
N VAL A 948 28.04 -22.82 -18.01
CA VAL A 948 28.26 -23.79 -16.92
C VAL A 948 28.59 -25.19 -17.48
N VAL A 949 27.83 -25.68 -18.46
CA VAL A 949 28.07 -27.01 -19.07
C VAL A 949 29.43 -27.04 -19.78
N ALA A 950 29.75 -26.03 -20.58
CA ALA A 950 31.03 -25.93 -21.29
C ALA A 950 32.22 -25.82 -20.32
N GLY A 951 32.10 -25.00 -19.26
CA GLY A 951 33.15 -24.83 -18.25
C GLY A 951 33.43 -26.11 -17.46
N ILE A 952 32.39 -26.86 -17.07
CA ILE A 952 32.54 -28.16 -16.40
C ILE A 952 33.21 -29.18 -17.34
N SER A 953 32.74 -29.29 -18.59
CA SER A 953 33.33 -30.22 -19.57
C SER A 953 34.80 -29.90 -19.88
N GLY A 954 35.14 -28.61 -20.00
CA GLY A 954 36.53 -28.17 -20.19
C GLY A 954 37.44 -28.45 -18.98
N ALA A 955 36.92 -28.36 -17.75
CA ALA A 955 37.70 -28.68 -16.54
C ALA A 955 37.90 -30.20 -16.34
N ILE A 956 36.95 -31.02 -16.80
CA ILE A 956 37.08 -32.48 -16.83
C ILE A 956 38.20 -32.89 -17.80
N ASN A 957 38.28 -32.28 -18.98
CA ASN A 957 39.36 -32.56 -19.94
C ASN A 957 40.74 -32.04 -19.50
N ASN A 958 40.81 -30.88 -18.86
CA ASN A 958 42.08 -30.24 -18.46
C ASN A 958 42.62 -30.68 -17.08
N GLY A 959 41.95 -31.62 -16.40
CA GLY A 959 42.40 -32.20 -15.15
C GLY A 959 42.31 -31.29 -13.91
N TYR A 960 42.69 -31.85 -12.77
CA TYR A 960 42.42 -31.29 -11.43
C TYR A 960 43.01 -29.88 -11.18
N GLY A 961 44.10 -29.49 -11.86
CA GLY A 961 44.68 -28.15 -11.72
C GLY A 961 43.74 -27.00 -12.11
N SER A 962 42.71 -27.26 -12.91
CA SER A 962 41.75 -26.25 -13.36
C SER A 962 40.62 -25.93 -12.34
N TRP A 963 40.42 -26.78 -11.33
CA TRP A 963 39.18 -26.80 -10.53
C TRP A 963 39.01 -25.60 -9.59
N GLY A 964 40.11 -25.05 -9.05
CA GLY A 964 40.04 -23.86 -8.19
C GLY A 964 39.54 -22.62 -8.95
N ALA A 965 40.00 -22.43 -10.20
CA ALA A 965 39.53 -21.35 -11.07
C ALA A 965 38.10 -21.60 -11.60
N LEU A 966 37.73 -22.86 -11.82
CA LEU A 966 36.36 -23.24 -12.18
C LEU A 966 35.37 -22.84 -11.08
N PHE A 967 35.65 -23.15 -9.82
CA PHE A 967 34.72 -22.92 -8.70
C PHE A 967 34.29 -21.45 -8.59
N GLY A 968 35.24 -20.51 -8.68
CA GLY A 968 34.94 -19.08 -8.66
C GLY A 968 34.05 -18.62 -9.82
N LYS A 969 34.26 -19.16 -11.03
CA LYS A 969 33.42 -18.86 -12.20
C LYS A 969 32.01 -19.45 -12.08
N LEU A 970 31.91 -20.70 -11.63
CA LEU A 970 30.62 -21.38 -11.41
C LEU A 970 29.82 -20.69 -10.32
N PHE A 971 30.45 -20.20 -9.24
CA PHE A 971 29.77 -19.44 -8.18
C PHE A 971 29.05 -18.21 -8.74
N PHE A 972 29.71 -17.39 -9.57
CA PHE A 972 29.08 -16.21 -10.16
C PHE A 972 27.97 -16.57 -11.17
N ALA A 973 28.16 -17.59 -12.02
CA ALA A 973 27.13 -18.02 -12.96
C ALA A 973 25.90 -18.60 -12.24
N PHE A 974 26.11 -19.39 -11.19
CA PHE A 974 25.05 -19.91 -10.32
C PHE A 974 24.31 -18.79 -9.60
N TRP A 975 25.00 -17.77 -9.09
CA TRP A 975 24.39 -16.60 -8.47
C TRP A 975 23.41 -15.88 -9.42
N VAL A 976 23.79 -15.69 -10.70
CA VAL A 976 22.90 -15.12 -11.74
C VAL A 976 21.69 -16.03 -11.99
N ILE A 977 21.91 -17.34 -12.15
CA ILE A 977 20.83 -18.32 -12.39
C ILE A 977 19.84 -18.34 -11.21
N VAL A 978 20.31 -18.27 -9.96
CA VAL A 978 19.44 -18.23 -8.76
C VAL A 978 18.62 -16.94 -8.67
N HIS A 979 19.15 -15.80 -9.13
CA HIS A 979 18.36 -14.55 -9.17
C HIS A 979 17.28 -14.58 -10.26
N LEU A 980 17.56 -15.21 -11.40
CA LEU A 980 16.60 -15.38 -12.50
C LEU A 980 15.71 -16.64 -12.36
N TYR A 981 15.91 -17.46 -11.33
CA TYR A 981 15.15 -18.69 -11.10
C TYR A 981 13.63 -18.49 -10.90
N PRO A 982 13.13 -17.44 -10.23
CA PRO A 982 11.68 -17.16 -10.18
C PRO A 982 11.09 -16.88 -11.56
N PHE A 983 11.84 -16.22 -12.44
CA PHE A 983 11.44 -16.00 -13.83
C PHE A 983 11.43 -17.30 -14.64
N LEU A 984 12.45 -18.17 -14.48
CA LEU A 984 12.47 -19.50 -15.09
C LEU A 984 11.26 -20.35 -14.64
N LYS A 985 10.93 -20.34 -13.33
CA LYS A 985 9.71 -20.95 -12.80
C LYS A 985 8.43 -20.34 -13.37
N GLY A 986 8.41 -19.04 -13.65
CA GLY A 986 7.31 -18.36 -14.35
C GLY A 986 7.12 -18.88 -15.79
N LEU A 987 8.21 -18.97 -16.55
CA LEU A 987 8.21 -19.50 -17.93
C LEU A 987 7.77 -20.97 -17.98
N MET A 988 8.20 -21.80 -17.02
CA MET A 988 7.78 -23.19 -16.88
C MET A 988 6.35 -23.37 -16.33
N GLY A 989 5.72 -22.30 -15.83
CA GLY A 989 4.50 -22.36 -15.03
C GLY A 989 3.22 -22.81 -15.76
N ARG A 990 3.26 -23.02 -17.08
CA ARG A 990 2.07 -23.31 -17.90
C ARG A 990 1.65 -24.78 -17.93
N GLN A 991 2.35 -25.68 -17.24
CA GLN A 991 2.09 -27.12 -17.31
C GLN A 991 2.15 -27.81 -15.94
N ASN A 992 0.98 -28.04 -15.35
CA ASN A 992 0.77 -29.04 -14.29
C ASN A 992 0.84 -30.49 -14.84
N ARG A 993 1.74 -30.72 -15.82
CA ARG A 993 1.73 -31.92 -16.69
C ARG A 993 3.06 -32.25 -17.38
N THR A 994 4.00 -31.32 -17.50
CA THR A 994 5.42 -31.68 -17.64
C THR A 994 5.99 -31.75 -16.23
N PRO A 995 6.23 -32.96 -15.66
CA PRO A 995 6.88 -33.03 -14.37
C PRO A 995 8.29 -32.43 -14.51
N THR A 996 8.77 -31.77 -13.46
CA THR A 996 10.15 -31.24 -13.40
C THR A 996 11.20 -32.29 -13.76
N ILE A 997 10.88 -33.57 -13.51
CA ILE A 997 11.54 -34.78 -13.99
C ILE A 997 11.94 -34.70 -15.48
N VAL A 998 11.05 -34.28 -16.40
CA VAL A 998 11.38 -34.19 -17.85
C VAL A 998 12.46 -33.15 -18.13
N VAL A 999 12.47 -32.03 -17.39
CA VAL A 999 13.49 -30.98 -17.54
C VAL A 999 14.81 -31.39 -16.87
N LEU A 1000 14.75 -32.15 -15.77
CA LEU A 1000 15.93 -32.78 -15.18
C LEU A 1000 16.54 -33.82 -16.14
N TRP A 1001 15.72 -34.65 -16.79
CA TRP A 1001 16.17 -35.58 -17.82
C TRP A 1001 16.73 -34.89 -19.06
N SER A 1002 16.13 -33.79 -19.54
CA SER A 1002 16.67 -33.08 -20.71
C SER A 1002 17.99 -32.36 -20.40
N ILE A 1003 18.15 -31.80 -19.19
CA ILE A 1003 19.43 -31.27 -18.71
C ILE A 1003 20.48 -32.38 -18.58
N LEU A 1004 20.10 -33.54 -18.03
CA LEU A 1004 20.99 -34.68 -17.86
C LEU A 1004 21.43 -35.27 -19.21
N LEU A 1005 20.49 -35.48 -20.15
CA LEU A 1005 20.78 -35.92 -21.52
C LEU A 1005 21.63 -34.90 -22.28
N ALA A 1006 21.38 -33.60 -22.12
CA ALA A 1006 22.22 -32.56 -22.70
C ALA A 1006 23.64 -32.57 -22.12
N SER A 1007 23.80 -32.77 -20.81
CA SER A 1007 25.12 -32.87 -20.18
C SER A 1007 25.89 -34.11 -20.63
N ILE A 1008 25.21 -35.26 -20.77
CA ILE A 1008 25.80 -36.47 -21.36
C ILE A 1008 26.20 -36.22 -22.82
N PHE A 1009 25.33 -35.59 -23.62
CA PHE A 1009 25.64 -35.25 -25.01
C PHE A 1009 26.85 -34.31 -25.12
N SER A 1010 26.96 -33.29 -24.27
CA SER A 1010 28.13 -32.41 -24.23
C SER A 1010 29.42 -33.14 -23.81
N LEU A 1011 29.35 -34.04 -22.82
CA LEU A 1011 30.50 -34.85 -22.40
C LEU A 1011 30.93 -35.85 -23.49
N VAL A 1012 29.97 -36.47 -24.17
CA VAL A 1012 30.21 -37.38 -25.30
C VAL A 1012 30.78 -36.61 -26.50
N TRP A 1013 30.22 -35.46 -26.85
CA TRP A 1013 30.76 -34.60 -27.90
C TRP A 1013 32.21 -34.22 -27.59
N VAL A 1014 32.49 -33.67 -26.41
CA VAL A 1014 33.83 -33.23 -25.99
C VAL A 1014 34.84 -34.38 -25.80
N ARG A 1015 34.37 -35.64 -25.79
CA ARG A 1015 35.20 -36.86 -25.88
C ARG A 1015 35.42 -37.38 -27.30
N ILE A 1016 34.54 -37.05 -28.24
CA ILE A 1016 34.58 -37.51 -29.64
C ILE A 1016 35.19 -36.45 -30.58
N ASP A 1017 35.12 -35.17 -30.22
CA ASP A 1017 35.40 -34.03 -31.10
C ASP A 1017 36.78 -34.13 -31.80
N PRO A 1018 36.82 -34.33 -33.12
CA PRO A 1018 38.06 -34.50 -33.88
C PRO A 1018 38.77 -33.17 -34.17
N PHE A 1019 38.18 -32.02 -33.84
CA PHE A 1019 38.69 -30.68 -34.19
C PHE A 1019 39.55 -30.04 -33.09
N LEU A 1020 39.62 -30.62 -31.89
CA LEU A 1020 40.73 -30.32 -30.98
C LEU A 1020 42.02 -30.93 -31.55
N PRO A 1021 43.09 -30.15 -31.76
CA PRO A 1021 44.36 -30.71 -32.18
C PRO A 1021 44.88 -31.62 -31.08
N LYS A 1022 44.86 -32.94 -31.32
CA LYS A 1022 45.51 -33.93 -30.46
C LYS A 1022 46.93 -33.45 -30.20
N GLN A 1023 47.31 -33.26 -28.93
CA GLN A 1023 48.68 -32.87 -28.62
C GLN A 1023 49.63 -33.99 -29.03
N THR A 1024 50.21 -33.86 -30.22
CA THR A 1024 51.41 -34.58 -30.64
C THR A 1024 52.61 -34.02 -29.88
N GLY A 1025 52.64 -34.27 -28.58
CA GLY A 1025 53.89 -34.25 -27.82
C GLY A 1025 54.89 -35.20 -28.47
N PRO A 1026 56.20 -35.00 -28.27
CA PRO A 1026 57.21 -35.88 -28.84
C PRO A 1026 56.97 -37.32 -28.40
N ILE A 1027 57.15 -38.27 -29.32
CA ILE A 1027 56.91 -39.70 -29.04
C ILE A 1027 57.88 -40.15 -27.95
N LEU A 1028 57.36 -40.32 -26.73
CA LEU A 1028 58.12 -40.77 -25.57
C LEU A 1028 58.51 -42.25 -25.76
N LYS A 1029 59.71 -42.50 -26.28
CA LYS A 1029 60.37 -43.81 -26.12
C LYS A 1029 60.75 -43.99 -24.65
N GLN A 1030 60.52 -45.18 -24.10
CA GLN A 1030 61.16 -45.58 -22.85
C GLN A 1030 62.68 -45.50 -23.01
N CYS A 1031 63.35 -44.80 -22.10
CA CYS A 1031 64.81 -44.63 -22.11
C CYS A 1031 65.58 -45.83 -21.51
N GLY A 1032 64.87 -46.87 -21.03
CA GLY A 1032 65.48 -48.05 -20.42
C GLY A 1032 66.04 -47.82 -19.01
N VAL A 1033 65.69 -46.71 -18.36
CA VAL A 1033 66.07 -46.38 -16.98
C VAL A 1033 64.84 -46.51 -16.09
N GLU A 1034 64.96 -47.27 -15.01
CA GLU A 1034 63.99 -47.28 -13.91
C GLU A 1034 64.27 -46.06 -13.00
N CYS A 1035 63.21 -45.32 -12.65
CA CYS A 1035 63.24 -44.09 -11.85
C CYS A 1035 62.25 -44.19 -10.69
#